data_AF-A0A4R5AU33-F1
#
_entry.id   AF-A0A4R5AU33-F1
#
_cell.length_a   1.000
_cell.length_b   1.000
_cell.length_c   1.000
_cell.angle_alpha   90.00
_cell.angle_beta   90.00
_cell.angle_gamma   90.00
#
_symmetry.space_group_name_H-M   'P 1'
#
loop_
_entity.id
_entity.type
_entity.pdbx_description
1 polymer ?
#
loop_
_entity_poly.entity_id
_entity_poly.type
_entity_poly.pdbx_seq_one_letter_code
_entity_poly.pdbx_strand_id
1 'polypeptide(L)'
;MGFKNQAETMTVAGKVTGVDQDAKSFTLQCRSGDAVTINVGATTYYEVMSNVDGMPRDRTEEPAQSDGDPVKAGLTRYLAEGALVYVRGNNMEADGKQRFDGRTVYLLQPSLGGKYGFEETHWWIDQISRLADRWLDQLLSGDREYTSEDFARGYRTQLNALGQAGDDTVQECATLSRLIYGLSSAYLMTGTDRYFDAAKAAVEFQRQAFRTLSHDGRHCFWAFGRRGTSEGERLIVASEFGDDYGAIPLYEQIYALAGLAQFYRISADWAALDDIRRTVRTFFDFYRDDDAARERGLPGLGGYFSHLDPVTRRPDVAALGDNRSRKNWNSVGDHIPAYLVNLILGLDPLPRRAGRDELDAFQDEAIGLLEETVTLIIEKFPDEGSDYVNERFHADWTPDHEYRWQQNRAVVGHNLKIAWNLTRCSFYLDKRERDLLAHGDQEAAARVKDLSGRCIELATRLGDRMAEIGAVDPFRGGIFDSVEREPANGMPIEFSWGTTKDFWQQEQAILAYLILYGATKEQRYLDLARECAAFWNLFFLDRDHQGIFFRTTEGGQPITQGMYGSKGGHSVSGYHAFELNYLAHLYTRAYVDAGGTGSFSLHFKLLDSRGQESINVLPDFMPLNKVEIERVFVDGVDYTDSLKPDDPNNFQIPVDDLTASQRDGSIDLMVEFAVH
;
A
#
# COMPACT_ATOMS: atom_id res chain seq x y z
N MET A 1 25.08 13.86 -29.53
CA MET A 1 26.15 12.95 -29.99
C MET A 1 25.52 11.98 -30.99
N GLY A 2 26.11 11.74 -32.15
CA GLY A 2 25.72 10.58 -32.97
C GLY A 2 26.62 9.43 -32.55
N PHE A 3 26.06 8.35 -32.02
CA PHE A 3 26.87 7.25 -31.52
C PHE A 3 27.41 6.43 -32.70
N LYS A 4 28.69 6.07 -32.64
CA LYS A 4 29.31 5.18 -33.63
C LYS A 4 29.21 3.74 -33.12
N ASN A 5 28.20 3.00 -33.57
CA ASN A 5 27.94 1.59 -33.21
C ASN A 5 27.59 1.39 -31.73
N GLN A 6 26.48 1.95 -31.27
CA GLN A 6 25.91 1.66 -29.95
C GLN A 6 24.96 0.47 -30.04
N ALA A 7 25.00 -0.40 -29.03
CA ALA A 7 24.01 -1.44 -28.81
C ALA A 7 23.73 -1.54 -27.30
N GLU A 8 22.46 -1.57 -26.93
CA GLU A 8 22.00 -1.66 -25.54
C GLU A 8 20.72 -2.49 -25.43
N THR A 9 20.48 -3.03 -24.25
CA THR A 9 19.18 -3.65 -23.93
C THR A 9 18.22 -2.56 -23.50
N MET A 10 17.04 -2.52 -24.09
CA MET A 10 16.00 -1.55 -23.75
C MET A 10 14.65 -2.28 -23.63
N THR A 11 13.88 -1.89 -22.63
CA THR A 11 12.46 -2.26 -22.49
C THR A 11 11.62 -1.09 -22.95
N VAL A 12 10.58 -1.36 -23.75
CA VAL A 12 9.60 -0.38 -24.24
C VAL A 12 8.19 -0.90 -23.95
N ALA A 13 7.24 -0.03 -23.67
CA ALA A 13 5.83 -0.37 -23.50
C ALA A 13 4.95 0.50 -24.40
N GLY A 14 3.88 -0.06 -24.92
CA GLY A 14 2.95 0.69 -25.75
C GLY A 14 1.79 -0.14 -26.30
N LYS A 15 0.84 0.56 -26.91
CA LYS A 15 -0.27 -0.08 -27.62
C LYS A 15 0.18 -0.42 -29.04
N VAL A 16 -0.09 -1.64 -29.51
CA VAL A 16 0.19 -2.05 -30.89
C VAL A 16 -0.67 -1.23 -31.86
N THR A 17 -0.07 -0.60 -32.86
CA THR A 17 -0.78 0.20 -33.88
C THR A 17 -0.73 -0.38 -35.29
N GLY A 18 0.09 -1.41 -35.50
CA GLY A 18 0.12 -2.14 -36.76
C GLY A 18 1.06 -3.34 -36.69
N VAL A 19 0.70 -4.41 -37.39
CA VAL A 19 1.47 -5.65 -37.50
C VAL A 19 1.76 -5.92 -38.97
N ASP A 20 3.04 -6.01 -39.33
CA ASP A 20 3.50 -6.35 -40.68
C ASP A 20 4.17 -7.74 -40.65
N GLN A 21 3.40 -8.74 -41.10
CA GLN A 21 3.86 -10.12 -41.12
C GLN A 21 4.98 -10.35 -42.14
N ASP A 22 4.98 -9.63 -43.26
CA ASP A 22 5.97 -9.82 -44.32
C ASP A 22 7.30 -9.16 -43.95
N ALA A 23 7.26 -7.97 -43.35
CA ALA A 23 8.43 -7.33 -42.77
C ALA A 23 8.88 -7.95 -41.43
N LYS A 24 8.07 -8.87 -40.85
CA LYS A 24 8.29 -9.49 -39.55
C LYS A 24 8.50 -8.44 -38.46
N SER A 25 7.56 -7.51 -38.38
CA SER A 25 7.62 -6.39 -37.44
C SER A 25 6.24 -5.95 -36.97
N PHE A 26 6.20 -5.16 -35.90
CA PHE A 26 5.01 -4.45 -35.45
C PHE A 26 5.39 -3.09 -34.89
N THR A 27 4.45 -2.16 -34.83
CA THR A 27 4.69 -0.81 -34.29
C THR A 27 3.96 -0.63 -32.97
N LEU A 28 4.67 -0.05 -32.00
CA LEU A 28 4.12 0.37 -30.71
C LEU A 28 3.97 1.88 -30.66
N GLN A 29 2.83 2.33 -30.14
CA GLN A 29 2.63 3.70 -29.69
C GLN A 29 2.90 3.78 -28.18
N CYS A 30 4.01 4.39 -27.80
CA CYS A 30 4.36 4.68 -26.41
C CYS A 30 3.52 5.84 -25.86
N ARG A 31 3.37 5.91 -24.54
CA ARG A 31 2.66 7.03 -23.88
C ARG A 31 3.39 8.35 -24.06
N SER A 32 4.71 8.33 -24.26
CA SER A 32 5.50 9.52 -24.65
C SER A 32 5.04 10.17 -25.96
N GLY A 33 4.26 9.47 -26.78
CA GLY A 33 3.90 9.89 -28.13
C GLY A 33 4.82 9.29 -29.21
N ASP A 34 5.92 8.64 -28.82
CA ASP A 34 6.83 8.00 -29.77
C ASP A 34 6.23 6.73 -30.38
N ALA A 35 6.49 6.53 -31.67
CA ALA A 35 6.21 5.27 -32.37
C ALA A 35 7.49 4.46 -32.52
N VAL A 36 7.50 3.22 -32.02
CA VAL A 36 8.67 2.34 -32.05
C VAL A 36 8.36 1.12 -32.90
N THR A 37 9.09 0.93 -34.01
CA THR A 37 8.99 -0.29 -34.82
C THR A 37 9.85 -1.41 -34.23
N ILE A 38 9.18 -2.48 -33.84
CA ILE A 38 9.77 -3.68 -33.24
C ILE A 38 9.98 -4.71 -34.33
N ASN A 39 11.23 -5.10 -34.56
CA ASN A 39 11.54 -6.20 -35.46
C ASN A 39 11.57 -7.52 -34.68
N VAL A 40 10.94 -8.56 -35.20
CA VAL A 40 10.91 -9.89 -34.57
C VAL A 40 11.65 -10.92 -35.43
N GLY A 41 12.12 -11.99 -34.81
CA GLY A 41 12.86 -13.05 -35.48
C GLY A 41 12.71 -14.40 -34.78
N ALA A 42 13.46 -15.40 -35.25
CA ALA A 42 13.39 -16.76 -34.73
C ALA A 42 13.77 -16.90 -33.24
N THR A 43 14.41 -15.89 -32.67
CA THR A 43 14.80 -15.82 -31.24
C THR A 43 13.95 -14.82 -30.45
N THR A 44 12.81 -14.38 -31.00
CA THR A 44 11.81 -13.60 -30.27
C THR A 44 10.89 -14.54 -29.51
N TYR A 45 10.79 -14.37 -28.21
CA TYR A 45 9.87 -15.09 -27.33
C TYR A 45 8.63 -14.25 -27.07
N TYR A 46 7.48 -14.89 -27.06
CA TYR A 46 6.22 -14.31 -26.61
C TYR A 46 5.90 -14.89 -25.24
N GLU A 47 5.90 -14.05 -24.21
CA GLU A 47 5.77 -14.47 -22.83
C GLU A 47 4.47 -13.92 -22.25
N VAL A 48 3.50 -14.80 -22.02
CA VAL A 48 2.28 -14.43 -21.30
C VAL A 48 2.61 -14.31 -19.82
N MET A 49 2.34 -13.12 -19.26
CA MET A 49 2.61 -12.79 -17.86
C MET A 49 1.98 -13.82 -16.92
N SER A 50 2.80 -14.33 -15.99
CA SER A 50 2.37 -15.17 -14.87
C SER A 50 2.26 -14.35 -13.59
N ASN A 51 1.57 -14.88 -12.58
CA ASN A 51 1.56 -14.31 -11.24
C ASN A 51 2.81 -14.79 -10.46
N VAL A 52 2.93 -14.42 -9.19
CA VAL A 52 4.02 -14.85 -8.29
C VAL A 52 4.12 -16.37 -8.14
N ASP A 53 3.03 -17.09 -8.42
CA ASP A 53 2.98 -18.57 -8.45
C ASP A 53 3.78 -19.21 -9.61
N GLY A 54 4.20 -18.42 -10.61
CA GLY A 54 4.92 -18.90 -11.79
C GLY A 54 4.10 -19.78 -12.73
N MET A 55 2.79 -19.93 -12.53
CA MET A 55 1.97 -20.84 -13.34
C MET A 55 1.81 -20.33 -14.78
N PRO A 56 1.99 -21.19 -15.81
CA PRO A 56 1.78 -20.83 -17.20
C PRO A 56 0.32 -20.43 -17.49
N ARG A 57 0.16 -19.22 -18.04
CA ARG A 57 -1.16 -18.61 -18.33
C ARG A 57 -1.45 -18.39 -19.81
N ASP A 58 -0.57 -18.83 -20.70
CA ASP A 58 -0.88 -18.80 -22.13
C ASP A 58 -2.08 -19.69 -22.45
N ARG A 59 -3.14 -19.06 -22.95
CA ARG A 59 -4.40 -19.66 -23.40
C ARG A 59 -4.72 -19.18 -24.83
N THR A 60 -3.73 -18.67 -25.56
CA THR A 60 -3.89 -18.33 -26.98
C THR A 60 -4.00 -19.60 -27.83
N GLU A 61 -4.91 -19.59 -28.79
CA GLU A 61 -5.08 -20.70 -29.73
C GLU A 61 -4.04 -20.64 -30.85
N GLU A 62 -3.68 -21.79 -31.41
CA GLU A 62 -2.83 -21.82 -32.60
C GLU A 62 -3.55 -21.19 -33.81
N PRO A 63 -2.87 -20.39 -34.63
CA PRO A 63 -3.46 -19.81 -35.83
C PRO A 63 -4.00 -20.89 -36.78
N ALA A 64 -5.24 -20.72 -37.24
CA ALA A 64 -5.89 -21.66 -38.16
C ALA A 64 -5.18 -21.78 -39.53
N GLN A 65 -4.43 -20.75 -39.92
CA GLN A 65 -3.59 -20.73 -41.12
C GLN A 65 -2.15 -20.39 -40.71
N SER A 66 -1.23 -21.30 -41.00
CA SER A 66 0.21 -21.08 -40.87
C SER A 66 0.87 -21.40 -42.20
N ASP A 67 1.66 -20.47 -42.72
CA ASP A 67 2.48 -20.66 -43.91
C ASP A 67 3.78 -21.45 -43.61
N GLY A 68 3.93 -21.95 -42.38
CA GLY A 68 5.10 -22.67 -41.90
C GLY A 68 6.21 -21.76 -41.36
N ASP A 69 6.06 -20.43 -41.41
CA ASP A 69 7.01 -19.49 -40.83
C ASP A 69 6.68 -19.22 -39.34
N PRO A 70 7.47 -19.74 -38.39
CA PRO A 70 7.17 -19.60 -36.96
C PRO A 70 7.19 -18.14 -36.49
N VAL A 71 7.90 -17.25 -37.19
CA VAL A 71 7.93 -15.82 -36.84
C VAL A 71 6.60 -15.14 -37.17
N LYS A 72 6.05 -15.44 -38.36
CA LYS A 72 4.74 -14.91 -38.78
C LYS A 72 3.62 -15.52 -37.95
N ALA A 73 3.70 -16.82 -37.66
CA ALA A 73 2.76 -17.49 -36.78
C ALA A 73 2.71 -16.84 -35.39
N GLY A 74 3.86 -16.48 -34.81
CA GLY A 74 3.92 -15.76 -33.54
C GLY A 74 3.24 -14.39 -33.57
N LEU A 75 3.48 -13.59 -34.61
CA LEU A 75 2.82 -12.29 -34.79
C LEU A 75 1.29 -12.44 -34.86
N THR A 76 0.81 -13.37 -35.69
CA THR A 76 -0.63 -13.63 -35.86
C THR A 76 -1.29 -14.17 -34.60
N ARG A 77 -0.57 -15.02 -33.84
CA ARG A 77 -1.10 -15.66 -32.62
C ARG A 77 -1.24 -14.68 -31.47
N TYR A 78 -0.27 -13.79 -31.28
CA TYR A 78 -0.11 -13.06 -30.01
C TYR A 78 -0.39 -11.57 -30.10
N LEU A 79 -0.39 -10.96 -31.29
CA LEU A 79 -0.53 -9.51 -31.43
C LEU A 79 -1.82 -9.11 -32.13
N ALA A 80 -2.48 -8.10 -31.57
CA ALA A 80 -3.58 -7.38 -32.19
C ALA A 80 -3.39 -5.88 -31.97
N GLU A 81 -3.92 -5.08 -32.90
CA GLU A 81 -3.99 -3.64 -32.72
C GLU A 81 -4.75 -3.28 -31.43
N GLY A 82 -4.27 -2.26 -30.73
CA GLY A 82 -4.78 -1.81 -29.44
C GLY A 82 -4.24 -2.57 -28.23
N ALA A 83 -3.62 -3.75 -28.42
CA ALA A 83 -3.06 -4.51 -27.30
C ALA A 83 -1.90 -3.75 -26.65
N LEU A 84 -1.98 -3.56 -25.32
CA LEU A 84 -0.85 -3.07 -24.53
C LEU A 84 0.14 -4.22 -24.33
N VAL A 85 1.38 -4.02 -24.77
CA VAL A 85 2.46 -5.00 -24.62
C VAL A 85 3.74 -4.32 -24.15
N TYR A 86 4.63 -5.13 -23.58
CA TYR A 86 5.98 -4.73 -23.21
C TYR A 86 6.96 -5.50 -24.06
N VAL A 87 8.02 -4.84 -24.55
CA VAL A 87 9.04 -5.50 -25.35
C VAL A 87 10.41 -5.19 -24.78
N ARG A 88 11.14 -6.23 -24.40
CA ARG A 88 12.57 -6.15 -24.09
C ARG A 88 13.36 -6.59 -25.32
N GLY A 89 14.28 -5.75 -25.75
CA GLY A 89 15.00 -5.96 -27.01
C GLY A 89 16.35 -5.26 -27.05
N ASN A 90 17.02 -5.41 -28.19
CA ASN A 90 18.30 -4.75 -28.45
C ASN A 90 18.03 -3.49 -29.27
N ASN A 91 18.35 -2.34 -28.69
CA ASN A 91 18.36 -1.06 -29.39
C ASN A 91 19.76 -0.82 -29.97
N MET A 92 19.84 -0.55 -31.28
CA MET A 92 21.11 -0.41 -32.00
C MET A 92 21.11 0.87 -32.83
N GLU A 93 22.18 1.66 -32.70
CA GLU A 93 22.42 2.85 -33.52
C GLU A 93 23.79 2.76 -34.21
N ALA A 94 23.80 2.84 -35.54
CA ALA A 94 25.01 2.82 -36.35
C ALA A 94 24.82 3.62 -37.64
N ASP A 95 25.76 4.51 -37.96
CA ASP A 95 25.79 5.29 -39.21
C ASP A 95 24.45 5.99 -39.54
N GLY A 96 23.80 6.56 -38.53
CA GLY A 96 22.51 7.24 -38.66
C GLY A 96 21.31 6.32 -38.85
N LYS A 97 21.50 4.99 -38.72
CA LYS A 97 20.42 4.00 -38.71
C LYS A 97 20.12 3.59 -37.28
N GLN A 98 18.83 3.45 -36.98
CA GLN A 98 18.36 2.87 -35.73
C GLN A 98 17.58 1.58 -36.02
N ARG A 99 17.74 0.59 -35.16
CA ARG A 99 17.01 -0.67 -35.23
C ARG A 99 16.73 -1.21 -33.83
N PHE A 100 15.49 -1.58 -33.58
CA PHE A 100 15.08 -2.28 -32.37
C PHE A 100 14.65 -3.71 -32.70
N ASP A 101 15.41 -4.68 -32.18
CA ASP A 101 15.10 -6.11 -32.30
C ASP A 101 14.45 -6.61 -31.00
N GLY A 102 13.17 -6.93 -31.03
CA GLY A 102 12.43 -7.50 -29.89
C GLY A 102 12.89 -8.91 -29.58
N ARG A 103 13.32 -9.16 -28.33
CA ARG A 103 13.76 -10.49 -27.85
C ARG A 103 12.72 -11.15 -26.99
N THR A 104 12.01 -10.39 -26.16
CA THR A 104 10.88 -10.86 -25.38
C THR A 104 9.73 -9.87 -25.55
N VAL A 105 8.59 -10.35 -26.05
CA VAL A 105 7.33 -9.63 -26.09
C VAL A 105 6.48 -10.16 -24.94
N TYR A 106 6.32 -9.36 -23.90
CA TYR A 106 5.49 -9.67 -22.75
C TYR A 106 4.03 -9.31 -23.06
N LEU A 107 3.16 -10.31 -22.88
CA LEU A 107 1.74 -10.23 -23.13
C LEU A 107 1.01 -10.19 -21.79
N LEU A 108 0.13 -9.22 -21.63
CA LEU A 108 -0.56 -8.97 -20.38
C LEU A 108 -1.86 -9.76 -20.23
N GLN A 109 -2.32 -10.39 -21.30
CA GLN A 109 -3.58 -11.12 -21.39
C GLN A 109 -3.32 -12.62 -21.64
N PRO A 110 -4.00 -13.54 -20.93
CA PRO A 110 -3.92 -14.99 -21.19
C PRO A 110 -4.28 -15.39 -22.62
N SER A 111 -5.28 -14.72 -23.18
CA SER A 111 -5.76 -14.89 -24.55
C SER A 111 -5.96 -13.53 -25.19
N LEU A 112 -5.77 -13.45 -26.50
CA LEU A 112 -5.94 -12.21 -27.28
C LEU A 112 -7.36 -11.65 -27.13
N GLY A 113 -7.49 -10.38 -26.77
CA GLY A 113 -8.79 -9.73 -26.55
C GLY A 113 -9.48 -10.12 -25.24
N GLY A 114 -8.80 -10.90 -24.39
CA GLY A 114 -9.24 -11.21 -23.03
C GLY A 114 -8.96 -10.08 -22.06
N LYS A 115 -9.10 -10.37 -20.76
CA LYS A 115 -8.77 -9.43 -19.69
C LYS A 115 -7.28 -9.41 -19.43
N TYR A 116 -6.79 -8.32 -18.84
CA TYR A 116 -5.45 -8.32 -18.27
C TYR A 116 -5.40 -9.31 -17.09
N GLY A 117 -4.29 -10.02 -16.93
CA GLY A 117 -4.15 -11.02 -15.86
C GLY A 117 -4.45 -10.44 -14.48
N PHE A 118 -3.95 -9.23 -14.20
CA PHE A 118 -4.19 -8.51 -12.95
C PHE A 118 -5.62 -7.93 -12.79
N GLU A 119 -6.48 -8.08 -13.79
CA GLU A 119 -7.92 -7.76 -13.70
C GLU A 119 -8.79 -9.01 -13.49
N GLU A 120 -8.19 -10.21 -13.50
CA GLU A 120 -8.89 -11.46 -13.19
C GLU A 120 -9.22 -11.55 -11.70
N THR A 121 -10.40 -12.12 -11.38
CA THR A 121 -10.96 -12.14 -10.02
C THR A 121 -9.99 -12.63 -8.94
N HIS A 122 -9.25 -13.71 -9.22
CA HIS A 122 -8.39 -14.36 -8.23
C HIS A 122 -6.93 -13.88 -8.25
N TRP A 123 -6.54 -12.98 -9.14
CA TRP A 123 -5.13 -12.63 -9.33
C TRP A 123 -4.45 -12.13 -8.05
N TRP A 124 -5.05 -11.13 -7.41
CA TRP A 124 -4.51 -10.54 -6.19
C TRP A 124 -4.74 -11.43 -4.95
N ILE A 125 -5.79 -12.25 -4.94
CA ILE A 125 -6.06 -13.24 -3.89
C ILE A 125 -4.98 -14.33 -3.89
N ASP A 126 -4.64 -14.86 -5.06
CA ASP A 126 -3.58 -15.85 -5.20
C ASP A 126 -2.22 -15.25 -4.82
N GLN A 127 -1.95 -14.02 -5.24
CA GLN A 127 -0.68 -13.36 -4.98
C GLN A 127 -0.47 -13.08 -3.49
N ILE A 128 -1.47 -12.52 -2.77
CA ILE A 128 -1.35 -12.32 -1.32
C ILE A 128 -1.19 -13.64 -0.56
N SER A 129 -1.89 -14.70 -0.98
CA SER A 129 -1.80 -16.02 -0.34
C SER A 129 -0.40 -16.61 -0.48
N ARG A 130 0.20 -16.55 -1.68
CA ARG A 130 1.56 -17.06 -1.91
C ARG A 130 2.61 -16.26 -1.16
N LEU A 131 2.45 -14.93 -1.08
CA LEU A 131 3.33 -14.09 -0.29
C LEU A 131 3.20 -14.42 1.21
N ALA A 132 1.98 -14.53 1.73
CA ALA A 132 1.70 -14.89 3.12
C ALA A 132 2.34 -16.23 3.52
N ASP A 133 2.09 -17.26 2.70
CA ASP A 133 2.66 -18.59 2.91
C ASP A 133 4.19 -18.53 2.97
N ARG A 134 4.83 -17.80 2.05
CA ARG A 134 6.29 -17.70 2.03
C ARG A 134 6.89 -16.94 3.18
N TRP A 135 6.28 -15.83 3.60
CA TRP A 135 6.73 -15.11 4.79
C TRP A 135 6.66 -16.00 6.03
N LEU A 136 5.56 -16.73 6.22
CA LEU A 136 5.40 -17.66 7.34
C LEU A 136 6.38 -18.84 7.27
N ASP A 137 6.58 -19.44 6.09
CA ASP A 137 7.52 -20.54 5.90
C ASP A 137 8.97 -20.12 6.21
N GLN A 138 9.36 -18.91 5.80
CA GLN A 138 10.72 -18.38 6.03
C GLN A 138 10.95 -18.00 7.50
N LEU A 139 9.94 -17.43 8.17
CA LEU A 139 10.09 -16.93 9.54
C LEU A 139 9.85 -18.00 10.62
N LEU A 140 8.93 -18.94 10.40
CA LEU A 140 8.36 -19.77 11.47
C LEU A 140 8.41 -21.28 11.21
N SER A 141 9.42 -21.78 10.47
CA SER A 141 9.73 -23.22 10.30
C SER A 141 8.59 -24.11 9.78
N GLY A 142 7.51 -23.52 9.25
CA GLY A 142 6.36 -24.25 8.70
C GLY A 142 5.42 -24.85 9.76
N ASP A 143 5.53 -24.43 11.02
CA ASP A 143 4.56 -24.79 12.06
C ASP A 143 3.16 -24.29 11.66
N ARG A 144 2.11 -25.04 12.03
CA ARG A 144 0.71 -24.71 11.73
C ARG A 144 -0.05 -24.17 12.94
N GLU A 145 0.48 -24.38 14.13
CA GLU A 145 -0.01 -23.77 15.37
C GLU A 145 1.01 -22.70 15.76
N TYR A 146 0.57 -21.44 15.78
CA TYR A 146 1.43 -20.31 16.09
C TYR A 146 1.21 -19.83 17.52
N THR A 147 2.30 -19.64 18.25
CA THR A 147 2.28 -19.01 19.57
C THR A 147 3.16 -17.77 19.61
N SER A 148 2.97 -16.92 20.62
CA SER A 148 3.87 -15.79 20.86
C SER A 148 5.32 -16.22 21.12
N GLU A 149 5.55 -17.43 21.65
CA GLU A 149 6.89 -18.02 21.84
C GLU A 149 7.55 -18.39 20.49
N ASP A 150 6.77 -18.86 19.52
CA ASP A 150 7.30 -19.14 18.18
C ASP A 150 7.77 -17.87 17.48
N PHE A 151 7.01 -16.78 17.60
CA PHE A 151 7.45 -15.47 17.12
C PHE A 151 8.68 -14.98 17.88
N ALA A 152 8.70 -15.11 19.21
CA ALA A 152 9.85 -14.72 20.02
C ALA A 152 11.13 -15.41 19.54
N ARG A 153 11.06 -16.71 19.24
CA ARG A 153 12.18 -17.55 18.79
C ARG A 153 12.53 -17.33 17.31
N GLY A 154 11.54 -17.35 16.43
CA GLY A 154 11.70 -17.47 14.98
C GLY A 154 11.71 -16.14 14.21
N TYR A 155 10.91 -15.15 14.62
CA TYR A 155 10.78 -13.90 13.88
C TYR A 155 12.12 -13.17 13.74
N ARG A 156 12.46 -12.66 12.55
CA ARG A 156 13.63 -11.81 12.31
C ARG A 156 13.23 -10.68 11.38
N THR A 157 13.72 -9.49 11.67
CA THR A 157 13.51 -8.34 10.79
C THR A 157 14.40 -8.41 9.55
N GLN A 158 15.69 -8.72 9.74
CA GLN A 158 16.65 -8.82 8.64
C GLN A 158 16.63 -10.23 8.04
N LEU A 159 16.22 -10.33 6.77
CA LEU A 159 16.26 -11.58 5.99
C LEU A 159 17.14 -11.39 4.76
N ASN A 160 18.08 -12.30 4.56
CA ASN A 160 18.98 -12.28 3.40
C ASN A 160 18.24 -12.64 2.10
N ALA A 161 18.96 -12.67 0.97
CA ALA A 161 18.40 -12.97 -0.35
C ALA A 161 17.72 -14.36 -0.46
N LEU A 162 18.08 -15.30 0.42
CA LEU A 162 17.48 -16.63 0.48
C LEU A 162 16.31 -16.71 1.46
N GLY A 163 15.95 -15.61 2.14
CA GLY A 163 14.90 -15.57 3.16
C GLY A 163 15.34 -16.13 4.51
N GLN A 164 16.64 -16.28 4.75
CA GLN A 164 17.18 -16.73 6.03
C GLN A 164 17.55 -15.53 6.91
N ALA A 165 17.61 -15.74 8.22
CA ALA A 165 18.05 -14.72 9.18
C ALA A 165 19.39 -14.08 8.76
N GLY A 166 19.44 -12.75 8.76
CA GLY A 166 20.68 -12.00 8.59
C GLY A 166 21.56 -12.00 9.84
N ASP A 167 22.69 -11.27 9.77
CA ASP A 167 23.65 -11.18 10.87
C ASP A 167 23.12 -10.37 12.06
N ASP A 168 22.27 -9.37 11.81
CA ASP A 168 21.61 -8.60 12.87
C ASP A 168 20.36 -9.35 13.35
N THR A 169 20.33 -9.60 14.66
CA THR A 169 19.29 -10.39 15.33
C THR A 169 18.19 -9.53 15.93
N VAL A 170 18.19 -8.21 15.70
CA VAL A 170 17.11 -7.34 16.15
C VAL A 170 15.77 -7.79 15.55
N GLN A 171 14.78 -7.84 16.43
CA GLN A 171 13.37 -7.93 16.07
C GLN A 171 12.79 -6.53 16.30
N GLU A 172 12.40 -5.86 15.23
CA GLU A 172 11.86 -4.49 15.27
C GLU A 172 10.33 -4.49 15.40
N CYS A 173 9.79 -3.64 16.27
CA CYS A 173 8.36 -3.59 16.58
C CYS A 173 7.52 -3.11 15.40
N ALA A 174 7.87 -1.97 14.79
CA ALA A 174 7.13 -1.42 13.66
C ALA A 174 7.13 -2.38 12.47
N THR A 175 8.26 -3.06 12.22
CA THR A 175 8.41 -4.05 11.15
C THR A 175 7.61 -5.33 11.43
N LEU A 176 7.52 -5.77 12.69
CA LEU A 176 6.61 -6.86 13.08
C LEU A 176 5.14 -6.47 12.87
N SER A 177 4.75 -5.27 13.30
CA SER A 177 3.38 -4.78 13.14
C SER A 177 2.96 -4.69 11.67
N ARG A 178 3.89 -4.33 10.79
CA ARG A 178 3.71 -4.41 9.34
C ARG A 178 3.44 -5.82 8.82
N LEU A 179 4.10 -6.85 9.36
CA LEU A 179 3.78 -8.25 9.03
C LEU A 179 2.40 -8.64 9.54
N ILE A 180 2.02 -8.22 10.75
CA ILE A 180 0.67 -8.46 11.30
C ILE A 180 -0.40 -7.89 10.38
N TYR A 181 -0.22 -6.66 9.90
CA TYR A 181 -1.12 -6.04 8.93
C TYR A 181 -1.31 -6.93 7.69
N GLY A 182 -0.20 -7.44 7.11
CA GLY A 182 -0.25 -8.30 5.95
C GLY A 182 -1.00 -9.59 6.18
N LEU A 183 -0.68 -10.28 7.29
CA LEU A 183 -1.34 -11.53 7.66
C LEU A 183 -2.83 -11.34 7.95
N SER A 184 -3.20 -10.25 8.64
CA SER A 184 -4.60 -9.89 8.86
C SER A 184 -5.33 -9.56 7.55
N SER A 185 -4.68 -8.87 6.61
CA SER A 185 -5.25 -8.57 5.29
C SER A 185 -5.36 -9.81 4.40
N ALA A 186 -4.39 -10.73 4.47
CA ALA A 186 -4.46 -12.02 3.81
C ALA A 186 -5.61 -12.87 4.35
N TYR A 187 -5.82 -12.91 5.67
CA TYR A 187 -7.01 -13.53 6.25
C TYR A 187 -8.29 -12.86 5.75
N LEU A 188 -8.37 -11.54 5.82
CA LEU A 188 -9.54 -10.77 5.40
C LEU A 188 -9.98 -11.09 3.96
N MET A 189 -9.02 -11.35 3.05
CA MET A 189 -9.31 -11.71 1.66
C MET A 189 -9.60 -13.20 1.43
N THR A 190 -9.17 -14.10 2.31
CA THR A 190 -9.12 -15.55 2.00
C THR A 190 -9.87 -16.43 2.99
N GLY A 191 -10.14 -15.95 4.21
CA GLY A 191 -10.65 -16.75 5.32
C GLY A 191 -9.69 -17.83 5.82
N THR A 192 -8.41 -17.78 5.44
CA THR A 192 -7.45 -18.84 5.78
C THR A 192 -6.98 -18.73 7.24
N ASP A 193 -7.46 -19.63 8.11
CA ASP A 193 -7.14 -19.68 9.55
C ASP A 193 -5.63 -19.53 9.85
N ARG A 194 -4.75 -20.15 9.04
CA ARG A 194 -3.29 -20.05 9.19
C ARG A 194 -2.80 -18.60 9.31
N TYR A 195 -3.36 -17.69 8.51
CA TYR A 195 -2.95 -16.28 8.50
C TYR A 195 -3.48 -15.54 9.73
N PHE A 196 -4.71 -15.86 10.15
CA PHE A 196 -5.30 -15.30 11.37
C PHE A 196 -4.54 -15.74 12.63
N ASP A 197 -4.28 -17.04 12.77
CA ASP A 197 -3.59 -17.61 13.93
C ASP A 197 -2.17 -17.04 14.05
N ALA A 198 -1.47 -16.88 12.92
CA ALA A 198 -0.16 -16.22 12.90
C ALA A 198 -0.25 -14.74 13.30
N ALA A 199 -1.24 -14.00 12.78
CA ALA A 199 -1.45 -12.60 13.15
C ALA A 199 -1.77 -12.44 14.64
N LYS A 200 -2.63 -13.31 15.19
CA LYS A 200 -2.99 -13.32 16.61
C LYS A 200 -1.77 -13.58 17.50
N ALA A 201 -0.99 -14.61 17.19
CA ALA A 201 0.25 -14.93 17.91
C ALA A 201 1.28 -13.79 17.84
N ALA A 202 1.40 -13.15 16.68
CA ALA A 202 2.26 -11.99 16.49
C ALA A 202 1.79 -10.75 17.26
N VAL A 203 0.47 -10.50 17.36
CA VAL A 203 -0.10 -9.43 18.20
C VAL A 203 0.21 -9.69 19.67
N GLU A 204 0.00 -10.91 20.16
CA GLU A 204 0.35 -11.29 21.52
C GLU A 204 1.84 -11.07 21.79
N PHE A 205 2.70 -11.50 20.88
CA PHE A 205 4.14 -11.28 20.96
C PHE A 205 4.49 -9.78 20.95
N GLN A 206 3.91 -8.99 20.05
CA GLN A 206 4.17 -7.55 19.97
C GLN A 206 3.87 -6.86 21.31
N ARG A 207 2.70 -7.19 21.88
CA ARG A 207 2.20 -6.60 23.13
C ARG A 207 3.01 -7.02 24.36
N GLN A 208 3.54 -8.24 24.37
CA GLN A 208 4.37 -8.73 25.47
C GLN A 208 5.81 -8.20 25.39
N ALA A 209 6.36 -8.09 24.17
CA ALA A 209 7.78 -7.90 23.98
C ALA A 209 8.20 -6.43 23.79
N PHE A 210 7.33 -5.56 23.28
CA PHE A 210 7.71 -4.17 22.93
C PHE A 210 6.92 -3.09 23.65
N ARG A 211 5.79 -3.43 24.27
CA ARG A 211 4.88 -2.47 24.89
C ARG A 211 5.42 -1.95 26.22
N THR A 212 5.48 -0.62 26.35
CA THR A 212 5.78 0.07 27.61
C THR A 212 4.61 0.97 27.99
N LEU A 213 3.96 0.66 29.12
CA LEU A 213 2.88 1.47 29.66
C LEU A 213 3.42 2.51 30.65
N SER A 214 2.81 3.70 30.69
CA SER A 214 3.04 4.66 31.76
C SER A 214 2.59 4.09 33.12
N HIS A 215 3.10 4.65 34.23
CA HIS A 215 2.77 4.17 35.58
C HIS A 215 1.26 4.25 35.89
N ASP A 216 0.56 5.25 35.36
CA ASP A 216 -0.90 5.39 35.48
C ASP A 216 -1.66 4.54 34.44
N GLY A 217 -0.94 3.82 33.58
CA GLY A 217 -1.44 3.01 32.48
C GLY A 217 -1.98 3.82 31.29
N ARG A 218 -2.09 5.16 31.36
CA ARG A 218 -2.85 5.95 30.37
C ARG A 218 -2.21 6.02 28.98
N HIS A 219 -0.89 5.84 28.90
CA HIS A 219 -0.09 5.98 27.69
C HIS A 219 0.62 4.67 27.36
N CYS A 220 0.82 4.46 26.08
CA CYS A 220 1.56 3.32 25.54
C CYS A 220 2.66 3.83 24.60
N PHE A 221 3.90 3.45 24.87
CA PHE A 221 5.05 3.59 23.98
C PHE A 221 5.50 2.21 23.50
N TRP A 222 5.90 2.13 22.23
CA TRP A 222 6.46 0.93 21.63
C TRP A 222 7.98 1.08 21.53
N ALA A 223 8.73 0.10 22.05
CA ALA A 223 10.17 0.06 21.86
C ALA A 223 10.52 -0.17 20.39
N PHE A 224 11.59 0.46 19.89
CA PHE A 224 12.12 0.22 18.54
C PHE A 224 12.25 -1.28 18.24
N GLY A 225 12.86 -2.02 19.15
CA GLY A 225 13.07 -3.44 18.97
C GLY A 225 13.57 -4.15 20.21
N ARG A 226 13.92 -5.43 20.03
CA ARG A 226 14.54 -6.26 21.06
C ARG A 226 15.63 -7.11 20.42
N ARG A 227 16.66 -7.41 21.21
CA ARG A 227 17.82 -8.19 20.77
C ARG A 227 18.16 -9.26 21.82
N GLY A 228 18.33 -10.50 21.36
CA GLY A 228 18.87 -11.56 22.21
C GLY A 228 20.36 -11.35 22.45
N THR A 229 20.81 -11.49 23.71
CA THR A 229 22.21 -11.37 24.11
C THR A 229 22.63 -12.59 24.94
N SER A 230 23.93 -12.77 25.18
CA SER A 230 24.45 -13.84 26.05
C SER A 230 23.95 -13.73 27.50
N GLU A 231 23.52 -12.55 27.93
CA GLU A 231 23.02 -12.27 29.30
C GLU A 231 21.47 -12.29 29.38
N GLY A 232 20.78 -12.59 28.27
CA GLY A 232 19.32 -12.57 28.17
C GLY A 232 18.82 -11.61 27.09
N GLU A 233 17.55 -11.24 27.14
CA GLU A 233 16.94 -10.31 26.19
C GLU A 233 17.14 -8.85 26.59
N ARG A 234 17.48 -8.00 25.62
CA ARG A 234 17.58 -6.55 25.80
C ARG A 234 16.51 -5.83 24.98
N LEU A 235 15.69 -5.03 25.66
CA LEU A 235 14.75 -4.10 25.03
C LEU A 235 15.50 -2.83 24.54
N ILE A 236 15.19 -2.39 23.34
CA ILE A 236 15.80 -1.23 22.69
C ILE A 236 14.69 -0.19 22.49
N VAL A 237 14.68 0.84 23.33
CA VAL A 237 13.61 1.86 23.31
C VAL A 237 13.79 2.85 22.15
N ALA A 238 14.99 3.40 21.99
CA ALA A 238 15.30 4.37 20.95
C ALA A 238 15.60 3.67 19.62
N SER A 239 15.30 4.31 18.49
CA SER A 239 15.59 3.76 17.18
C SER A 239 17.09 3.54 16.99
N GLU A 240 17.47 2.40 16.41
CA GLU A 240 18.83 2.14 15.93
C GLU A 240 18.94 2.32 14.41
N PHE A 241 17.90 2.86 13.75
CA PHE A 241 17.84 2.95 12.29
C PHE A 241 18.06 4.37 11.75
N GLY A 242 18.95 4.47 10.76
CA GLY A 242 19.02 5.55 9.78
C GLY A 242 18.78 6.95 10.33
N ASP A 243 17.75 7.62 9.79
CA ASP A 243 17.46 9.01 10.11
C ASP A 243 16.92 9.22 11.53
N ASP A 244 16.36 8.18 12.12
CA ASP A 244 15.66 8.21 13.40
C ASP A 244 16.56 7.83 14.60
N TYR A 245 17.82 7.50 14.32
CA TYR A 245 18.78 6.97 15.30
C TYR A 245 18.84 7.78 16.60
N GLY A 246 18.69 7.09 17.72
CA GLY A 246 18.79 7.66 19.07
C GLY A 246 17.54 8.41 19.54
N ALA A 247 16.47 8.46 18.75
CA ALA A 247 15.22 9.10 19.10
C ALA A 247 14.07 8.09 19.24
N ILE A 248 12.89 8.58 19.62
CA ILE A 248 11.62 7.87 19.47
C ILE A 248 10.86 8.58 18.36
N PRO A 249 10.95 8.09 17.11
CA PRO A 249 10.25 8.70 15.99
C PRO A 249 8.76 8.37 16.06
N LEU A 250 7.91 9.35 15.77
CA LEU A 250 6.46 9.18 15.70
C LEU A 250 6.09 8.13 14.64
N TYR A 251 6.81 8.12 13.53
CA TYR A 251 6.65 7.15 12.44
C TYR A 251 6.67 5.70 12.91
N GLU A 252 7.65 5.30 13.74
CA GLU A 252 7.72 3.92 14.24
C GLU A 252 6.55 3.61 15.19
N GLN A 253 6.09 4.60 15.96
CA GLN A 253 4.92 4.44 16.83
C GLN A 253 3.62 4.32 16.03
N ILE A 254 3.46 5.10 14.96
CA ILE A 254 2.34 5.00 14.00
C ILE A 254 2.32 3.61 13.40
N TYR A 255 3.46 3.12 12.89
CA TYR A 255 3.53 1.81 12.26
C TYR A 255 3.43 0.66 13.26
N ALA A 256 3.74 0.86 14.55
CA ALA A 256 3.41 -0.12 15.59
C ALA A 256 1.90 -0.36 15.71
N LEU A 257 1.05 0.61 15.33
CA LEU A 257 -0.41 0.46 15.31
C LEU A 257 -0.96 -0.19 14.04
N ALA A 258 -0.18 -0.31 12.96
CA ALA A 258 -0.70 -0.76 11.67
C ALA A 258 -1.31 -2.17 11.74
N GLY A 259 -0.54 -3.11 12.30
CA GLY A 259 -1.00 -4.47 12.55
C GLY A 259 -2.13 -4.55 13.58
N LEU A 260 -2.04 -3.78 14.65
CA LEU A 260 -3.06 -3.79 15.72
C LEU A 260 -4.42 -3.32 15.20
N ALA A 261 -4.47 -2.26 14.40
CA ALA A 261 -5.71 -1.72 13.86
C ALA A 261 -6.35 -2.69 12.85
N GLN A 262 -5.56 -3.25 11.95
CA GLN A 262 -6.06 -4.24 10.99
C GLN A 262 -6.49 -5.53 11.68
N PHE A 263 -5.77 -5.99 12.71
CA PHE A 263 -6.16 -7.14 13.51
C PHE A 263 -7.45 -6.88 14.30
N TYR A 264 -7.58 -5.73 14.97
CA TYR A 264 -8.81 -5.33 15.64
C TYR A 264 -10.00 -5.34 14.69
N ARG A 265 -9.83 -4.76 13.49
CA ARG A 265 -10.89 -4.70 12.47
C ARG A 265 -11.43 -6.07 12.09
N ILE A 266 -10.57 -7.09 11.99
CA ILE A 266 -11.01 -8.45 11.60
C ILE A 266 -11.43 -9.33 12.78
N SER A 267 -11.13 -8.93 14.02
CA SER A 267 -11.26 -9.82 15.19
C SER A 267 -12.09 -9.27 16.34
N ALA A 268 -12.39 -7.97 16.35
CA ALA A 268 -12.96 -7.28 17.50
C ALA A 268 -12.11 -7.42 18.79
N ASP A 269 -10.79 -7.67 18.69
CA ASP A 269 -9.93 -7.85 19.86
C ASP A 269 -9.81 -6.56 20.70
N TRP A 270 -10.47 -6.56 21.86
CA TRP A 270 -10.49 -5.42 22.78
C TRP A 270 -9.09 -5.06 23.30
N ALA A 271 -8.22 -6.05 23.42
CA ALA A 271 -6.90 -5.89 23.98
C ALA A 271 -5.99 -5.08 23.03
N ALA A 272 -6.11 -5.31 21.71
CA ALA A 272 -5.52 -4.49 20.66
C ALA A 272 -6.14 -3.09 20.63
N LEU A 273 -7.47 -2.95 20.71
CA LEU A 273 -8.12 -1.63 20.70
C LEU A 273 -7.69 -0.75 21.88
N ASP A 274 -7.58 -1.29 23.08
CA ASP A 274 -7.13 -0.54 24.26
C ASP A 274 -5.68 -0.08 24.11
N ASP A 275 -4.81 -0.90 23.50
CA ASP A 275 -3.43 -0.51 23.19
C ASP A 275 -3.38 0.61 22.14
N ILE A 276 -4.18 0.52 21.07
CA ILE A 276 -4.32 1.58 20.06
C ILE A 276 -4.75 2.89 20.74
N ARG A 277 -5.79 2.86 21.57
CA ARG A 277 -6.30 4.05 22.29
C ARG A 277 -5.23 4.70 23.17
N ARG A 278 -4.49 3.89 23.94
CA ARG A 278 -3.41 4.41 24.80
C ARG A 278 -2.27 5.00 23.97
N THR A 279 -1.95 4.43 22.81
CA THR A 279 -0.92 4.98 21.91
C THR A 279 -1.39 6.26 21.21
N VAL A 280 -2.63 6.33 20.73
CA VAL A 280 -3.17 7.58 20.16
C VAL A 280 -3.19 8.70 21.20
N ARG A 281 -3.51 8.40 22.46
CA ARG A 281 -3.36 9.36 23.56
C ARG A 281 -1.90 9.79 23.74
N THR A 282 -0.93 8.89 23.60
CA THR A 282 0.51 9.26 23.57
C THR A 282 0.81 10.26 22.45
N PHE A 283 0.20 10.11 21.27
CA PHE A 283 0.38 11.05 20.15
C PHE A 283 -0.13 12.45 20.52
N PHE A 284 -1.34 12.54 21.07
CA PHE A 284 -1.90 13.83 21.50
C PHE A 284 -1.06 14.48 22.60
N ASP A 285 -0.70 13.72 23.64
CA ASP A 285 -0.06 14.32 24.80
C ASP A 285 1.42 14.64 24.58
N PHE A 286 2.15 13.89 23.73
CA PHE A 286 3.60 14.07 23.59
C PHE A 286 4.05 14.61 22.24
N TYR A 287 3.33 14.33 21.15
CA TYR A 287 3.76 14.68 19.79
C TYR A 287 2.97 15.84 19.17
N ARG A 288 1.69 15.98 19.51
CA ARG A 288 0.84 17.05 18.97
C ARG A 288 1.36 18.41 19.42
N ASP A 289 1.39 19.33 18.47
CA ASP A 289 1.92 20.68 18.58
C ASP A 289 0.77 21.70 18.65
N ASP A 290 -0.07 21.54 19.67
CA ASP A 290 -1.28 22.34 19.90
C ASP A 290 -1.09 23.44 20.97
N ASP A 291 -2.18 24.03 21.43
CA ASP A 291 -2.19 25.06 22.48
C ASP A 291 -1.53 24.54 23.78
N ALA A 292 -1.78 23.28 24.14
CA ALA A 292 -1.15 22.66 25.31
C ALA A 292 0.36 22.44 25.10
N ALA A 293 0.81 22.13 23.87
CA ALA A 293 2.24 22.14 23.53
C ALA A 293 2.88 23.52 23.72
N ARG A 294 2.19 24.59 23.31
CA ARG A 294 2.68 25.98 23.49
C ARG A 294 2.73 26.40 24.95
N GLU A 295 1.76 26.00 25.77
CA GLU A 295 1.79 26.21 27.23
C GLU A 295 3.00 25.53 27.89
N ARG A 296 3.48 24.42 27.32
CA ARG A 296 4.72 23.72 27.72
C ARG A 296 6.01 24.33 27.14
N GLY A 297 5.89 25.45 26.44
CA GLY A 297 6.99 26.20 25.84
C GLY A 297 7.52 25.61 24.55
N LEU A 298 6.75 24.79 23.84
CA LEU A 298 7.14 24.25 22.53
C LEU A 298 6.92 25.31 21.42
N PRO A 299 7.80 25.37 20.41
CA PRO A 299 7.90 26.53 19.51
C PRO A 299 6.96 26.49 18.29
N GLY A 300 6.14 25.45 18.13
CA GLY A 300 5.49 25.16 16.85
C GLY A 300 4.07 25.71 16.69
N LEU A 301 3.54 25.55 15.47
CA LEU A 301 2.28 26.12 14.99
C LEU A 301 1.31 25.04 14.44
N GLY A 302 1.02 23.97 15.20
CA GLY A 302 0.02 22.96 14.83
C GLY A 302 0.60 21.68 14.20
N GLY A 303 -0.14 20.58 14.21
CA GLY A 303 0.31 19.28 13.68
C GLY A 303 1.12 18.47 14.69
N TYR A 304 2.11 17.70 14.22
CA TYR A 304 2.81 16.71 15.05
C TYR A 304 4.32 16.80 14.86
N PHE A 305 5.06 16.85 15.96
CA PHE A 305 6.52 16.72 15.93
C PHE A 305 6.91 15.31 15.52
N SER A 306 7.98 15.17 14.75
CA SER A 306 8.39 13.88 14.18
C SER A 306 9.15 12.99 15.16
N HIS A 307 9.78 13.55 16.20
CA HIS A 307 10.66 12.81 17.11
C HIS A 307 10.56 13.30 18.54
N LEU A 308 10.75 12.38 19.48
CA LEU A 308 10.98 12.68 20.89
C LEU A 308 12.34 12.16 21.35
N ASP A 309 12.94 12.87 22.30
CA ASP A 309 14.11 12.37 23.01
C ASP A 309 13.72 11.25 23.99
N PRO A 310 14.44 10.11 24.01
CA PRO A 310 14.06 8.96 24.84
C PRO A 310 14.11 9.21 26.35
N VAL A 311 14.85 10.23 26.80
CA VAL A 311 15.05 10.55 28.22
C VAL A 311 14.00 11.57 28.70
N THR A 312 13.89 12.69 28.01
CA THR A 312 13.05 13.84 28.40
C THR A 312 11.64 13.78 27.82
N ARG A 313 11.42 12.97 26.77
CA ARG A 313 10.16 12.89 26.01
C ARG A 313 9.74 14.22 25.40
N ARG A 314 10.72 15.08 25.10
CA ARG A 314 10.50 16.37 24.45
C ARG A 314 11.03 16.37 23.02
N PRO A 315 10.37 17.10 22.10
CA PRO A 315 10.80 17.21 20.71
C PRO A 315 11.84 18.31 20.46
N ASP A 316 12.15 19.16 21.44
CA ASP A 316 12.92 20.40 21.28
C ASP A 316 14.33 20.38 21.91
N VAL A 317 14.79 19.22 22.36
CA VAL A 317 16.11 19.10 23.01
C VAL A 317 17.25 18.98 22.00
N ALA A 318 18.43 19.49 22.37
CA ALA A 318 19.61 19.49 21.51
C ALA A 318 20.10 18.08 21.11
N ALA A 319 19.84 17.06 21.93
CA ALA A 319 20.23 15.67 21.66
C ALA A 319 19.61 15.09 20.38
N LEU A 320 18.49 15.66 19.91
CA LEU A 320 17.81 15.24 18.68
C LEU A 320 18.52 15.71 17.40
N GLY A 321 19.53 16.60 17.50
CA GLY A 321 20.27 17.09 16.33
C GLY A 321 19.34 17.69 15.26
N ASP A 322 19.47 17.22 14.01
CA ASP A 322 18.68 17.67 12.86
C ASP A 322 17.18 17.39 13.02
N ASN A 323 16.79 16.40 13.84
CA ASN A 323 15.40 16.02 14.08
C ASN A 323 14.70 16.93 15.11
N ARG A 324 15.44 17.82 15.77
CA ARG A 324 14.90 18.72 16.79
C ARG A 324 13.82 19.64 16.21
N SER A 325 12.64 19.59 16.82
CA SER A 325 11.48 20.43 16.49
C SER A 325 11.13 20.38 15.00
N ARG A 326 11.18 19.19 14.40
CA ARG A 326 10.81 18.97 12.99
C ARG A 326 9.44 18.33 12.85
N LYS A 327 8.87 18.52 11.68
CA LYS A 327 7.65 17.86 11.18
C LYS A 327 7.95 17.30 9.80
N ASN A 328 7.27 16.24 9.41
CA ASN A 328 7.44 15.62 8.10
C ASN A 328 6.18 14.87 7.66
N TRP A 329 6.18 14.39 6.41
CA TRP A 329 5.15 13.47 5.90
C TRP A 329 4.85 12.36 6.91
N ASN A 330 5.87 11.67 7.41
CA ASN A 330 5.67 10.51 8.27
C ASN A 330 5.01 10.84 9.63
N SER A 331 5.16 12.06 10.13
CA SER A 331 4.53 12.51 11.37
C SER A 331 3.09 12.99 11.19
N VAL A 332 2.63 13.17 9.95
CA VAL A 332 1.31 13.74 9.65
C VAL A 332 0.52 12.80 8.76
N GLY A 333 1.01 12.55 7.55
CA GLY A 333 0.32 11.77 6.53
C GLY A 333 0.26 10.28 6.82
N ASP A 334 1.30 9.69 7.43
CA ASP A 334 1.32 8.23 7.67
C ASP A 334 0.28 7.78 8.70
N HIS A 335 -0.28 8.68 9.52
CA HIS A 335 -1.42 8.35 10.39
C HIS A 335 -2.58 7.72 9.58
N ILE A 336 -2.87 8.28 8.40
CA ILE A 336 -4.03 7.93 7.57
C ILE A 336 -3.93 6.46 7.10
N PRO A 337 -2.96 6.06 6.25
CA PRO A 337 -2.90 4.70 5.73
C PRO A 337 -2.47 3.66 6.76
N ALA A 338 -1.61 4.02 7.73
CA ALA A 338 -1.01 3.01 8.60
C ALA A 338 -2.04 2.37 9.53
N TYR A 339 -2.88 3.16 10.20
CA TYR A 339 -3.84 2.63 11.17
C TYR A 339 -5.18 3.35 11.18
N LEU A 340 -5.22 4.66 10.87
CA LEU A 340 -6.40 5.48 11.16
C LEU A 340 -7.61 5.08 10.33
N VAL A 341 -7.42 4.78 9.03
CA VAL A 341 -8.54 4.29 8.21
C VAL A 341 -9.06 2.94 8.72
N ASN A 342 -8.19 1.97 9.04
CA ASN A 342 -8.64 0.68 9.56
C ASN A 342 -9.29 0.79 10.94
N LEU A 343 -8.80 1.70 11.78
CA LEU A 343 -9.40 2.02 13.07
C LEU A 343 -10.80 2.62 12.89
N ILE A 344 -10.96 3.62 12.03
CA ILE A 344 -12.26 4.24 11.74
C ILE A 344 -13.20 3.24 11.07
N LEU A 345 -12.72 2.37 10.18
CA LEU A 345 -13.54 1.27 9.65
C LEU A 345 -14.02 0.34 10.75
N GLY A 346 -13.23 0.06 11.78
CA GLY A 346 -13.66 -0.74 12.93
C GLY A 346 -14.58 0.00 13.91
N LEU A 347 -14.51 1.34 13.95
CA LEU A 347 -15.21 2.18 14.93
C LEU A 347 -16.38 3.00 14.37
N ASP A 348 -16.54 3.19 13.06
CA ASP A 348 -17.56 4.09 12.48
C ASP A 348 -18.49 3.41 11.46
N PRO A 349 -19.78 3.19 11.80
CA PRO A 349 -20.44 3.64 13.03
C PRO A 349 -19.99 2.82 14.24
N LEU A 350 -20.09 3.40 15.45
CA LEU A 350 -19.67 2.75 16.69
C LEU A 350 -20.31 1.37 16.85
N PRO A 351 -19.49 0.32 17.09
CA PRO A 351 -19.99 -0.97 17.53
C PRO A 351 -20.92 -0.80 18.73
N ARG A 352 -22.10 -1.42 18.67
CA ARG A 352 -23.05 -1.34 19.79
C ARG A 352 -22.48 -2.12 20.99
N ARG A 353 -22.57 -1.56 22.20
CA ARG A 353 -22.04 -2.13 23.45
C ARG A 353 -22.75 -1.58 24.69
N ALA A 354 -22.75 -2.38 25.76
CA ALA A 354 -23.02 -1.92 27.12
C ALA A 354 -21.87 -1.03 27.67
N GLY A 355 -22.11 0.29 27.80
CA GLY A 355 -21.17 1.28 28.35
C GLY A 355 -20.41 2.07 27.28
N ARG A 356 -20.99 3.20 26.84
CA ARG A 356 -20.63 3.90 25.57
C ARG A 356 -19.60 5.02 25.71
N ASP A 357 -19.59 5.75 26.83
CA ASP A 357 -18.99 7.09 26.91
C ASP A 357 -17.49 7.17 26.52
N GLU A 358 -16.67 6.16 26.85
CA GLU A 358 -15.23 6.19 26.53
C GLU A 358 -14.89 5.85 25.07
N LEU A 359 -15.72 5.06 24.39
CA LEU A 359 -15.50 4.70 22.98
C LEU A 359 -16.02 5.78 22.05
N ASP A 360 -17.14 6.40 22.41
CA ASP A 360 -17.71 7.53 21.68
C ASP A 360 -16.67 8.66 21.55
N ALA A 361 -16.07 9.06 22.68
CA ALA A 361 -15.01 10.06 22.70
C ALA A 361 -13.78 9.64 21.87
N PHE A 362 -13.41 8.36 21.89
CA PHE A 362 -12.26 7.88 21.12
C PHE A 362 -12.52 7.84 19.61
N GLN A 363 -13.75 7.50 19.20
CA GLN A 363 -14.16 7.60 17.80
C GLN A 363 -14.08 9.05 17.32
N ASP A 364 -14.63 9.99 18.09
CA ASP A 364 -14.57 11.43 17.78
C ASP A 364 -13.12 11.92 17.68
N GLU A 365 -12.24 11.49 18.59
CA GLU A 365 -10.81 11.78 18.54
C GLU A 365 -10.15 11.23 17.26
N ALA A 366 -10.47 9.99 16.86
CA ALA A 366 -9.93 9.38 15.65
C ALA A 366 -10.40 10.11 14.38
N ILE A 367 -11.68 10.48 14.30
CA ILE A 367 -12.21 11.21 13.16
C ILE A 367 -11.67 12.64 13.12
N GLY A 368 -11.57 13.31 14.27
CA GLY A 368 -10.94 14.63 14.38
C GLY A 368 -9.47 14.62 13.95
N LEU A 369 -8.73 13.57 14.29
CA LEU A 369 -7.36 13.36 13.81
C LEU A 369 -7.31 13.17 12.29
N LEU A 370 -8.28 12.47 11.69
CA LEU A 370 -8.37 12.30 10.24
C LEU A 370 -8.58 13.66 9.55
N GLU A 371 -9.56 14.43 10.02
CA GLU A 371 -9.87 15.76 9.48
C GLU A 371 -8.68 16.73 9.64
N GLU A 372 -7.99 16.72 10.79
CA GLU A 372 -6.78 17.53 11.03
C GLU A 372 -5.65 17.15 10.08
N THR A 373 -5.31 15.87 9.97
CA THR A 373 -4.20 15.41 9.12
C THR A 373 -4.47 15.69 7.64
N VAL A 374 -5.71 15.47 7.17
CA VAL A 374 -6.14 15.85 5.81
C VAL A 374 -5.99 17.35 5.58
N THR A 375 -6.45 18.17 6.52
CA THR A 375 -6.34 19.64 6.41
C THR A 375 -4.87 20.09 6.33
N LEU A 376 -4.01 19.55 7.20
CA LEU A 376 -2.58 19.85 7.19
C LEU A 376 -1.91 19.44 5.88
N ILE A 377 -2.26 18.28 5.33
CA ILE A 377 -1.74 17.84 4.03
C ILE A 377 -2.13 18.84 2.95
N ILE A 378 -3.41 19.21 2.87
CA ILE A 378 -3.90 20.14 1.84
C ILE A 378 -3.27 21.52 1.96
N GLU A 379 -3.01 21.99 3.19
CA GLU A 379 -2.57 23.37 3.42
C GLU A 379 -1.05 23.56 3.46
N LYS A 380 -0.29 22.53 3.83
CA LYS A 380 1.15 22.67 4.12
C LYS A 380 2.06 21.96 3.12
N PHE A 381 1.58 20.90 2.47
CA PHE A 381 2.40 20.07 1.59
C PHE A 381 2.53 20.60 0.16
N PRO A 382 1.48 21.16 -0.46
CA PRO A 382 1.62 21.79 -1.77
C PRO A 382 2.72 22.85 -1.83
N ASP A 383 3.40 22.92 -2.97
CA ASP A 383 4.34 23.98 -3.31
C ASP A 383 3.91 24.59 -4.64
N GLU A 384 3.78 25.91 -4.71
CA GLU A 384 3.41 26.60 -5.96
C GLU A 384 4.59 26.67 -6.95
N GLY A 385 5.83 26.55 -6.47
CA GLY A 385 7.05 26.64 -7.28
C GLY A 385 7.56 25.31 -7.82
N SER A 386 6.96 24.18 -7.42
CA SER A 386 7.44 22.83 -7.74
C SER A 386 6.28 21.90 -8.08
N ASP A 387 6.52 20.95 -8.99
CA ASP A 387 5.54 19.90 -9.35
C ASP A 387 5.34 18.85 -8.25
N TYR A 388 6.22 18.87 -7.24
CA TYR A 388 6.22 17.95 -6.12
C TYR A 388 5.93 18.66 -4.79
N VAL A 389 5.28 17.94 -3.88
CA VAL A 389 5.03 18.40 -2.51
C VAL A 389 6.32 18.62 -1.71
N ASN A 390 6.22 19.43 -0.66
CA ASN A 390 7.19 19.49 0.43
C ASN A 390 6.92 18.35 1.42
N GLU A 391 7.99 17.72 1.92
CA GLU A 391 7.87 16.56 2.82
C GLU A 391 8.46 16.78 4.22
N ARG A 392 9.27 17.83 4.40
CA ARG A 392 10.01 18.13 5.63
C ARG A 392 9.78 19.59 5.99
N PHE A 393 9.57 19.86 7.28
CA PHE A 393 9.24 21.19 7.77
C PHE A 393 9.87 21.46 9.13
N HIS A 394 10.15 22.73 9.38
CA HIS A 394 10.42 23.26 10.72
C HIS A 394 9.12 23.34 11.55
N ALA A 395 9.26 23.67 12.83
CA ALA A 395 8.14 23.77 13.77
C ALA A 395 7.05 24.78 13.33
N ASP A 396 7.43 25.80 12.57
CA ASP A 396 6.54 26.85 12.06
C ASP A 396 5.96 26.55 10.67
N TRP A 397 6.14 25.32 10.16
CA TRP A 397 5.73 24.89 8.81
C TRP A 397 6.52 25.50 7.65
N THR A 398 7.64 26.19 7.92
CA THR A 398 8.56 26.52 6.82
C THR A 398 9.18 25.23 6.26
N PRO A 399 9.20 25.02 4.93
CA PRO A 399 9.83 23.85 4.32
C PRO A 399 11.31 23.72 4.67
N ASP A 400 11.75 22.51 5.02
CA ASP A 400 13.15 22.18 5.31
C ASP A 400 13.77 21.48 4.09
N HIS A 401 14.43 22.27 3.24
CA HIS A 401 15.11 21.80 2.02
C HIS A 401 16.58 21.44 2.24
N GLU A 402 17.07 21.47 3.48
CA GLU A 402 18.46 21.16 3.84
C GLU A 402 18.60 19.85 4.62
N TYR A 403 17.49 19.13 4.82
CA TYR A 403 17.45 17.90 5.62
C TYR A 403 18.25 16.75 4.97
N ARG A 404 19.44 16.47 5.51
CA ARG A 404 20.26 15.26 5.31
C ARG A 404 20.34 14.76 3.86
N TRP A 405 19.94 13.52 3.57
CA TRP A 405 20.01 12.98 2.21
C TRP A 405 18.90 13.53 1.32
N GLN A 406 17.77 13.95 1.91
CA GLN A 406 16.59 14.38 1.17
C GLN A 406 16.83 15.74 0.52
N GLN A 407 17.44 16.71 1.22
CA GLN A 407 17.68 18.05 0.67
C GLN A 407 16.41 18.60 -0.03
N ASN A 408 16.52 19.30 -1.17
CA ASN A 408 15.38 19.72 -2.01
C ASN A 408 14.95 18.65 -3.04
N ARG A 409 14.90 17.37 -2.64
CA ARG A 409 14.48 16.25 -3.49
C ARG A 409 13.08 15.79 -3.14
N ALA A 410 12.38 15.30 -4.17
CA ALA A 410 11.08 14.67 -4.03
C ALA A 410 11.20 13.15 -4.05
N VAL A 411 10.31 12.50 -3.31
CA VAL A 411 10.00 11.08 -3.47
C VAL A 411 8.69 10.97 -4.27
N VAL A 412 8.77 10.41 -5.47
CA VAL A 412 7.63 10.39 -6.40
C VAL A 412 6.44 9.63 -5.79
N GLY A 413 6.73 8.50 -5.15
CA GLY A 413 5.73 7.67 -4.47
C GLY A 413 4.94 8.41 -3.39
N HIS A 414 5.52 9.39 -2.69
CA HIS A 414 4.80 10.16 -1.67
C HIS A 414 3.72 11.08 -2.26
N ASN A 415 3.94 11.62 -3.45
CA ASN A 415 2.94 12.45 -4.14
C ASN A 415 1.71 11.61 -4.51
N LEU A 416 1.92 10.38 -5.01
CA LEU A 416 0.83 9.46 -5.31
C LEU A 416 0.22 8.86 -4.03
N LYS A 417 1.02 8.65 -2.98
CA LYS A 417 0.54 8.26 -1.65
C LYS A 417 -0.47 9.26 -1.10
N ILE A 418 -0.17 10.55 -1.21
CA ILE A 418 -1.11 11.64 -0.88
C ILE A 418 -2.36 11.53 -1.74
N ALA A 419 -2.20 11.41 -3.07
CA ALA A 419 -3.34 11.39 -3.98
C ALA A 419 -4.36 10.29 -3.63
N TRP A 420 -3.91 9.06 -3.42
CA TRP A 420 -4.83 7.95 -3.14
C TRP A 420 -5.42 8.01 -1.72
N ASN A 421 -4.64 8.50 -0.73
CA ASN A 421 -5.15 8.68 0.63
C ASN A 421 -6.14 9.86 0.74
N LEU A 422 -5.98 10.94 -0.01
CA LEU A 422 -6.98 12.01 -0.03
C LEU A 422 -8.25 11.57 -0.78
N THR A 423 -8.11 10.80 -1.86
CA THR A 423 -9.27 10.27 -2.60
C THR A 423 -10.10 9.31 -1.75
N ARG A 424 -9.48 8.41 -0.97
CA ARG A 424 -10.25 7.56 -0.03
C ARG A 424 -10.87 8.39 1.09
N CYS A 425 -10.18 9.42 1.60
CA CYS A 425 -10.73 10.29 2.64
C CYS A 425 -11.93 11.08 2.15
N SER A 426 -11.95 11.55 0.90
CA SER A 426 -13.12 12.26 0.36
C SER A 426 -14.36 11.36 0.33
N PHE A 427 -14.23 10.06 0.03
CA PHE A 427 -15.36 9.13 0.10
C PHE A 427 -15.92 9.00 1.51
N TYR A 428 -15.06 8.96 2.53
CA TYR A 428 -15.49 8.98 3.93
C TYR A 428 -16.16 10.30 4.31
N LEU A 429 -15.58 11.43 3.91
CA LEU A 429 -16.12 12.76 4.18
C LEU A 429 -17.49 12.95 3.51
N ASP A 430 -17.70 12.44 2.29
CA ASP A 430 -19.01 12.47 1.62
C ASP A 430 -20.07 11.63 2.37
N LYS A 431 -19.69 10.46 2.91
CA LYS A 431 -20.58 9.68 3.80
C LYS A 431 -20.91 10.47 5.07
N ARG A 432 -19.91 11.09 5.68
CA ARG A 432 -20.06 11.91 6.91
C ARG A 432 -20.92 13.15 6.66
N GLU A 433 -20.78 13.82 5.52
CA GLU A 433 -21.66 14.91 5.09
C GLU A 433 -23.12 14.46 5.10
N ARG A 434 -23.43 13.33 4.44
CA ARG A 434 -24.78 12.76 4.41
C ARG A 434 -25.31 12.48 5.81
N ASP A 435 -24.48 11.86 6.66
CA ASP A 435 -24.88 11.50 8.02
C ASP A 435 -25.13 12.77 8.87
N LEU A 436 -24.29 13.82 8.76
CA LEU A 436 -24.48 15.10 9.43
C LEU A 436 -25.76 15.82 8.97
N LEU A 437 -26.06 15.80 7.67
CA LEU A 437 -27.31 16.34 7.13
C LEU A 437 -28.54 15.62 7.69
N ALA A 438 -28.48 14.29 7.80
CA ALA A 438 -29.55 13.49 8.38
C ALA A 438 -29.80 13.81 9.87
N HIS A 439 -28.76 14.22 10.60
CA HIS A 439 -28.85 14.66 11.99
C HIS A 439 -29.13 16.17 12.16
N GLY A 440 -29.23 16.92 11.07
CA GLY A 440 -29.57 18.35 11.08
C GLY A 440 -28.40 19.30 11.32
N ASP A 441 -27.15 18.84 11.31
CA ASP A 441 -25.95 19.69 11.46
C ASP A 441 -25.47 20.20 10.09
N GLN A 442 -26.17 21.23 9.60
CA GLN A 442 -25.91 21.85 8.29
C GLN A 442 -24.52 22.51 8.21
N GLU A 443 -24.02 23.06 9.31
CA GLU A 443 -22.74 23.78 9.32
C GLU A 443 -21.58 22.78 9.23
N ALA A 444 -21.61 21.72 10.04
CA ALA A 444 -20.60 20.68 9.97
C ALA A 444 -20.61 19.96 8.62
N ALA A 445 -21.80 19.66 8.09
CA ALA A 445 -21.93 19.05 6.76
C ALA A 445 -21.27 19.93 5.68
N ALA A 446 -21.51 21.24 5.69
CA ALA A 446 -20.89 22.16 4.73
C ALA A 446 -19.36 22.20 4.84
N ARG A 447 -18.80 22.19 6.06
CA ARG A 447 -17.34 22.15 6.28
C ARG A 447 -16.72 20.85 5.77
N VAL A 448 -17.34 19.72 6.10
CA VAL A 448 -16.87 18.39 5.66
C VAL A 448 -16.96 18.27 4.14
N LYS A 449 -18.00 18.85 3.51
CA LYS A 449 -18.13 18.88 2.06
C LYS A 449 -17.03 19.69 1.39
N ASP A 450 -16.72 20.88 1.91
CA ASP A 450 -15.61 21.69 1.41
C ASP A 450 -14.28 20.91 1.49
N LEU A 451 -14.02 20.27 2.64
CA LEU A 451 -12.81 19.46 2.83
C LEU A 451 -12.73 18.29 1.85
N SER A 452 -13.86 17.59 1.63
CA SER A 452 -13.97 16.51 0.63
C SER A 452 -13.62 17.00 -0.78
N GLY A 453 -14.14 18.17 -1.19
CA GLY A 453 -13.82 18.77 -2.48
C GLY A 453 -12.34 19.10 -2.64
N ARG A 454 -11.72 19.69 -1.62
CA ARG A 454 -10.28 20.03 -1.59
C ARG A 454 -9.39 18.78 -1.63
N CYS A 455 -9.82 17.67 -1.02
CA CYS A 455 -9.14 16.37 -1.13
C CYS A 455 -9.04 15.92 -2.59
N ILE A 456 -10.18 15.88 -3.29
CA ILE A 456 -10.23 15.46 -4.70
C ILE A 456 -9.42 16.39 -5.59
N GLU A 457 -9.53 17.71 -5.38
CA GLU A 457 -8.76 18.69 -6.16
C GLU A 457 -7.25 18.45 -6.07
N LEU A 458 -6.72 18.31 -4.84
CA LEU A 458 -5.30 18.03 -4.64
C LEU A 458 -4.90 16.66 -5.19
N ALA A 459 -5.72 15.63 -4.97
CA ALA A 459 -5.44 14.27 -5.44
C ALA A 459 -5.35 14.19 -6.97
N THR A 460 -6.33 14.75 -7.68
CA THR A 460 -6.35 14.86 -9.14
C THR A 460 -5.12 15.62 -9.64
N ARG A 461 -4.81 16.77 -9.05
CA ARG A 461 -3.65 17.58 -9.43
C ARG A 461 -2.34 16.79 -9.31
N LEU A 462 -2.11 16.12 -8.19
CA LEU A 462 -0.89 15.32 -7.99
C LEU A 462 -0.83 14.14 -8.96
N GLY A 463 -1.94 13.41 -9.13
CA GLY A 463 -2.01 12.28 -10.06
C GLY A 463 -1.70 12.68 -11.51
N ASP A 464 -2.23 13.82 -11.95
CA ASP A 464 -1.99 14.37 -13.28
C ASP A 464 -0.54 14.82 -13.46
N ARG A 465 -0.01 15.63 -12.54
CA ARG A 465 1.36 16.16 -12.64
C ARG A 465 2.39 15.03 -12.70
N MET A 466 2.27 13.98 -11.88
CA MET A 466 3.21 12.85 -11.92
C MET A 466 3.23 12.15 -13.28
N ALA A 467 2.10 12.08 -13.99
CA ALA A 467 2.03 11.51 -15.32
C ALA A 467 2.57 12.48 -16.41
N GLU A 468 2.25 13.77 -16.31
CA GLU A 468 2.60 14.82 -17.27
C GLU A 468 4.11 15.10 -17.32
N ILE A 469 4.77 15.18 -16.16
CA ILE A 469 6.21 15.48 -16.08
C ILE A 469 7.10 14.27 -16.38
N GLY A 470 6.50 13.08 -16.53
CA GLY A 470 7.20 11.82 -16.80
C GLY A 470 7.71 11.08 -15.56
N ALA A 471 7.20 11.41 -14.36
CA ALA A 471 7.57 10.70 -13.13
C ALA A 471 6.98 9.29 -13.10
N VAL A 472 5.78 9.14 -13.67
CA VAL A 472 5.37 7.87 -14.31
C VAL A 472 6.15 7.75 -15.61
N ASP A 473 6.95 6.69 -15.75
CA ASP A 473 7.83 6.49 -16.90
C ASP A 473 7.01 6.42 -18.20
N PRO A 474 7.13 7.39 -19.13
CA PRO A 474 6.31 7.46 -20.34
C PRO A 474 6.66 6.40 -21.38
N PHE A 475 7.77 5.69 -21.17
CA PHE A 475 8.28 4.71 -22.10
C PHE A 475 8.05 3.27 -21.62
N ARG A 476 7.89 3.07 -20.30
CA ARG A 476 7.82 1.72 -19.69
C ARG A 476 6.72 1.59 -18.63
N GLY A 477 6.05 2.66 -18.22
CA GLY A 477 5.18 2.62 -17.05
C GLY A 477 5.94 2.33 -15.75
N GLY A 478 5.19 2.21 -14.65
CA GLY A 478 5.78 2.30 -13.30
C GLY A 478 6.33 3.71 -13.01
N ILE A 479 6.72 3.95 -11.77
CA ILE A 479 7.19 5.25 -11.32
C ILE A 479 8.64 5.21 -10.85
N PHE A 480 9.37 6.29 -11.14
CA PHE A 480 10.73 6.48 -10.65
C PHE A 480 10.79 6.73 -9.16
N ASP A 481 11.98 6.58 -8.59
CA ASP A 481 12.23 6.65 -7.15
C ASP A 481 12.31 8.10 -6.60
N SER A 482 13.44 8.78 -6.79
CA SER A 482 13.64 10.14 -6.29
C SER A 482 14.27 11.03 -7.36
N VAL A 483 13.84 12.29 -7.32
CA VAL A 483 14.16 13.33 -8.30
C VAL A 483 14.42 14.66 -7.59
N GLU A 484 15.17 15.55 -8.24
CA GLU A 484 15.31 16.93 -7.80
C GLU A 484 13.99 17.69 -8.03
N ARG A 485 13.53 18.48 -7.05
CA ARG A 485 12.27 19.24 -7.15
C ARG A 485 12.35 20.37 -8.16
N GLU A 486 13.55 20.91 -8.34
CA GLU A 486 13.88 21.97 -9.30
C GLU A 486 14.99 21.48 -10.24
N PRO A 487 14.65 20.77 -11.33
CA PRO A 487 15.64 20.30 -12.30
C PRO A 487 16.46 21.46 -12.89
N ALA A 488 17.78 21.38 -12.81
CA ALA A 488 18.72 22.39 -13.30
C ALA A 488 19.48 21.94 -14.56
N ASN A 489 19.39 20.65 -14.90
CA ASN A 489 20.10 20.05 -16.03
C ASN A 489 19.43 20.29 -17.41
N GLY A 490 18.31 21.02 -17.46
CA GLY A 490 17.55 21.31 -18.69
C GLY A 490 16.66 20.18 -19.20
N MET A 491 16.47 19.11 -18.41
CA MET A 491 15.53 18.03 -18.67
C MET A 491 14.27 18.19 -17.80
N PRO A 492 13.12 17.59 -18.20
CA PRO A 492 11.90 17.61 -17.38
C PRO A 492 12.08 16.94 -16.01
N ILE A 493 12.98 15.96 -15.92
CA ILE A 493 13.33 15.26 -14.69
C ILE A 493 14.84 15.22 -14.52
N GLU A 494 15.30 15.55 -13.32
CA GLU A 494 16.66 15.32 -12.86
C GLU A 494 16.64 14.28 -11.74
N PHE A 495 17.30 13.14 -11.95
CA PHE A 495 17.31 12.04 -10.99
C PHE A 495 18.31 12.29 -9.88
N SER A 496 17.89 12.04 -8.63
CA SER A 496 18.75 12.22 -7.45
C SER A 496 19.98 11.31 -7.45
N TRP A 497 19.86 10.10 -8.02
CA TRP A 497 20.96 9.14 -8.15
C TRP A 497 20.89 8.33 -9.45
N GLY A 498 19.75 7.70 -9.71
CA GLY A 498 19.58 6.83 -10.87
C GLY A 498 18.12 6.64 -11.21
N THR A 499 17.88 6.07 -12.39
CA THR A 499 16.57 5.80 -12.98
C THR A 499 15.93 4.55 -12.37
N THR A 500 16.01 4.38 -11.06
CA THR A 500 15.53 3.18 -10.37
C THR A 500 14.06 3.29 -10.01
N LYS A 501 13.43 2.14 -9.77
CA LYS A 501 12.04 2.02 -9.35
C LYS A 501 11.97 1.12 -8.11
N ASP A 502 11.27 1.56 -7.08
CA ASP A 502 11.11 0.81 -5.83
C ASP A 502 9.70 0.24 -5.68
N PHE A 503 9.60 -0.95 -5.11
CA PHE A 503 8.37 -1.74 -5.05
C PHE A 503 7.23 -0.99 -4.32
N TRP A 504 7.55 -0.36 -3.19
CA TRP A 504 6.57 0.34 -2.35
C TRP A 504 6.00 1.57 -3.05
N GLN A 505 6.78 2.22 -3.92
CA GLN A 505 6.31 3.36 -4.72
C GLN A 505 5.36 2.91 -5.82
N GLN A 506 5.60 1.72 -6.40
CA GLN A 506 4.71 1.17 -7.43
C GLN A 506 3.31 0.91 -6.88
N GLU A 507 3.21 0.40 -5.65
CA GLU A 507 1.93 0.30 -4.95
C GLU A 507 1.21 1.64 -4.92
N GLN A 508 1.88 2.72 -4.48
CA GLN A 508 1.25 4.03 -4.35
C GLN A 508 0.66 4.50 -5.69
N ALA A 509 1.37 4.25 -6.79
CA ALA A 509 0.91 4.60 -8.13
C ALA A 509 -0.30 3.77 -8.58
N ILE A 510 -0.26 2.45 -8.39
CA ILE A 510 -1.36 1.56 -8.78
C ILE A 510 -2.63 1.94 -8.01
N LEU A 511 -2.52 2.10 -6.69
CA LEU A 511 -3.66 2.45 -5.85
C LEU A 511 -4.20 3.84 -6.16
N ALA A 512 -3.34 4.84 -6.38
CA ALA A 512 -3.73 6.19 -6.78
C ALA A 512 -4.54 6.21 -8.07
N TYR A 513 -4.04 5.56 -9.11
CA TYR A 513 -4.72 5.64 -10.40
C TYR A 513 -5.98 4.77 -10.46
N LEU A 514 -6.03 3.65 -9.73
CA LEU A 514 -7.28 2.87 -9.58
C LEU A 514 -8.36 3.67 -8.85
N ILE A 515 -8.03 4.31 -7.72
CA ILE A 515 -9.03 5.03 -6.93
C ILE A 515 -9.43 6.37 -7.58
N LEU A 516 -8.51 7.07 -8.25
CA LEU A 516 -8.84 8.26 -9.05
C LEU A 516 -9.76 7.92 -10.22
N TYR A 517 -9.55 6.78 -10.89
CA TYR A 517 -10.52 6.28 -11.86
C TYR A 517 -11.87 5.98 -11.20
N GLY A 518 -11.86 5.39 -10.00
CA GLY A 518 -13.05 5.19 -9.17
C GLY A 518 -13.85 6.47 -8.94
N ALA A 519 -13.16 7.55 -8.57
CA ALA A 519 -13.72 8.87 -8.26
C ALA A 519 -14.18 9.67 -9.49
N THR A 520 -13.40 9.66 -10.57
CA THR A 520 -13.58 10.59 -11.72
C THR A 520 -14.18 9.92 -12.96
N LYS A 521 -14.05 8.59 -13.08
CA LYS A 521 -14.36 7.80 -14.29
C LYS A 521 -13.56 8.20 -15.53
N GLU A 522 -12.47 8.94 -15.38
CA GLU A 522 -11.61 9.31 -16.50
C GLU A 522 -10.71 8.15 -16.93
N GLN A 523 -10.87 7.70 -18.19
CA GLN A 523 -10.14 6.55 -18.74
C GLN A 523 -8.61 6.69 -18.65
N ARG A 524 -8.08 7.91 -18.65
CA ARG A 524 -6.63 8.17 -18.51
C ARG A 524 -6.04 7.56 -17.24
N TYR A 525 -6.79 7.59 -16.13
CA TYR A 525 -6.32 7.02 -14.87
C TYR A 525 -6.35 5.49 -14.91
N LEU A 526 -7.37 4.89 -15.53
CA LEU A 526 -7.37 3.44 -15.71
C LEU A 526 -6.21 2.97 -16.60
N ASP A 527 -5.87 3.71 -17.65
CA ASP A 527 -4.73 3.41 -18.50
C ASP A 527 -3.39 3.51 -17.72
N LEU A 528 -3.21 4.55 -16.89
CA LEU A 528 -2.05 4.68 -16.01
C LEU A 528 -1.97 3.56 -14.96
N ALA A 529 -3.10 3.19 -14.34
CA ALA A 529 -3.18 2.08 -13.40
C ALA A 529 -2.75 0.76 -14.05
N ARG A 530 -3.19 0.51 -15.29
CA ARG A 530 -2.82 -0.69 -16.07
C ARG A 530 -1.34 -0.73 -16.42
N GLU A 531 -0.75 0.41 -16.80
CA GLU A 531 0.69 0.51 -17.05
C GLU A 531 1.52 0.23 -15.78
N CYS A 532 1.14 0.83 -14.64
CA CYS A 532 1.81 0.59 -13.36
C CYS A 532 1.63 -0.85 -12.87
N ALA A 533 0.42 -1.41 -12.98
CA ALA A 533 0.13 -2.79 -12.59
C ALA A 533 0.85 -3.81 -13.48
N ALA A 534 0.96 -3.54 -14.79
CA ALA A 534 1.76 -4.34 -15.70
C ALA A 534 3.24 -4.34 -15.29
N PHE A 535 3.81 -3.17 -15.00
CA PHE A 535 5.20 -3.07 -14.56
C PHE A 535 5.46 -3.84 -13.26
N TRP A 536 4.58 -3.68 -12.25
CA TRP A 536 4.63 -4.46 -11.01
C TRP A 536 4.66 -5.96 -11.27
N ASN A 537 3.64 -6.46 -11.96
CA ASN A 537 3.47 -7.89 -12.15
C ASN A 537 4.59 -8.47 -13.01
N LEU A 538 5.09 -7.77 -14.02
CA LEU A 538 6.19 -8.27 -14.85
C LEU A 538 7.52 -8.28 -14.10
N PHE A 539 7.89 -7.20 -13.42
CA PHE A 539 9.28 -6.94 -13.05
C PHE A 539 9.59 -6.95 -11.55
N PHE A 540 8.59 -6.83 -10.67
CA PHE A 540 8.82 -6.83 -9.22
C PHE A 540 8.59 -8.19 -8.56
N LEU A 541 7.82 -9.09 -9.17
CA LEU A 541 7.55 -10.41 -8.60
C LEU A 541 8.75 -11.36 -8.76
N ASP A 542 9.32 -11.79 -7.64
CA ASP A 542 10.33 -12.85 -7.57
C ASP A 542 9.61 -14.21 -7.62
N ARG A 543 9.40 -14.73 -8.83
CA ARG A 543 8.69 -16.00 -9.06
C ARG A 543 9.48 -17.23 -8.62
N ASP A 544 10.82 -17.14 -8.62
CA ASP A 544 11.69 -18.25 -8.24
C ASP A 544 11.63 -18.52 -6.74
N HIS A 545 11.43 -17.47 -5.94
CA HIS A 545 11.33 -17.57 -4.48
C HIS A 545 9.99 -17.15 -3.91
N GLN A 546 9.00 -16.88 -4.77
CA GLN A 546 7.65 -16.47 -4.41
C GLN A 546 7.64 -15.25 -3.46
N GLY A 547 8.33 -14.18 -3.88
CA GLY A 547 8.48 -12.93 -3.14
C GLY A 547 8.43 -11.71 -4.06
N ILE A 548 9.08 -10.64 -3.61
CA ILE A 548 9.22 -9.39 -4.36
C ILE A 548 10.68 -8.93 -4.36
N PHE A 549 11.10 -8.26 -5.42
CA PHE A 549 12.34 -7.50 -5.44
C PHE A 549 12.13 -6.12 -4.82
N PHE A 550 13.11 -5.60 -4.07
CA PHE A 550 13.01 -4.25 -3.52
C PHE A 550 13.02 -3.19 -4.63
N ARG A 551 14.00 -3.31 -5.53
CA ARG A 551 14.35 -2.29 -6.53
C ARG A 551 14.59 -2.93 -7.89
N THR A 552 14.18 -2.23 -8.94
CA THR A 552 14.58 -2.52 -10.32
C THR A 552 15.28 -1.32 -10.97
N THR A 553 16.00 -1.57 -12.05
CA THR A 553 16.33 -0.52 -13.03
C THR A 553 15.05 -0.01 -13.72
N GLU A 554 15.15 1.05 -14.52
CA GLU A 554 14.04 1.57 -15.32
C GLU A 554 13.45 0.51 -16.25
N GLY A 555 14.31 -0.37 -16.78
CA GLY A 555 13.98 -1.45 -17.69
C GLY A 555 13.36 -2.70 -17.03
N GLY A 556 13.24 -2.72 -15.70
CA GLY A 556 12.65 -3.84 -14.97
C GLY A 556 13.62 -4.95 -14.58
N GLN A 557 14.94 -4.70 -14.59
CA GLN A 557 15.92 -5.67 -14.09
C GLN A 557 16.08 -5.52 -12.56
N PRO A 558 15.93 -6.59 -11.77
CA PRO A 558 16.13 -6.52 -10.32
C PRO A 558 17.55 -6.10 -9.92
N ILE A 559 17.64 -5.22 -8.92
CA ILE A 559 18.90 -4.81 -8.30
C ILE A 559 19.04 -5.59 -6.98
N THR A 560 19.98 -6.52 -6.92
CA THR A 560 20.21 -7.40 -5.76
C THR A 560 21.52 -7.09 -5.02
N GLN A 561 22.17 -5.96 -5.35
CA GLN A 561 23.42 -5.54 -4.73
C GLN A 561 23.17 -4.85 -3.39
N GLY A 562 24.01 -5.15 -2.39
CA GLY A 562 23.92 -4.54 -1.07
C GLY A 562 22.58 -4.84 -0.39
N MET A 563 21.99 -3.83 0.25
CA MET A 563 20.72 -3.98 0.98
C MET A 563 19.52 -4.35 0.10
N TYR A 564 19.56 -4.07 -1.20
CA TYR A 564 18.45 -4.35 -2.13
C TYR A 564 18.29 -5.84 -2.46
N GLY A 565 19.29 -6.67 -2.14
CA GLY A 565 19.18 -8.13 -2.26
C GLY A 565 18.46 -8.79 -1.09
N SER A 566 18.27 -8.09 0.04
CA SER A 566 17.60 -8.63 1.23
C SER A 566 16.09 -8.76 1.00
N LYS A 567 15.50 -9.85 1.50
CA LYS A 567 14.05 -10.11 1.41
C LYS A 567 13.24 -9.46 2.53
N GLY A 568 13.91 -9.10 3.62
CA GLY A 568 13.30 -8.44 4.76
C GLY A 568 14.32 -7.53 5.43
N GLY A 569 13.81 -6.44 6.00
CA GLY A 569 14.59 -5.48 6.78
C GLY A 569 13.69 -4.37 7.30
N HIS A 570 14.28 -3.33 7.90
CA HIS A 570 13.54 -2.19 8.45
C HIS A 570 12.50 -1.59 7.46
N SER A 571 12.88 -1.52 6.17
CA SER A 571 12.04 -0.96 5.11
C SER A 571 11.19 -1.99 4.34
N VAL A 572 11.32 -3.30 4.62
CA VAL A 572 10.57 -4.36 3.92
C VAL A 572 10.04 -5.42 4.89
N SER A 573 8.72 -5.53 4.92
CA SER A 573 8.00 -6.62 5.57
C SER A 573 6.67 -6.86 4.83
N GLY A 574 5.78 -7.65 5.42
CA GLY A 574 4.46 -7.97 4.88
C GLY A 574 3.45 -6.82 4.89
N TYR A 575 3.83 -5.59 4.51
CA TYR A 575 2.92 -4.43 4.47
C TYR A 575 2.59 -4.00 3.05
N HIS A 576 3.45 -3.21 2.39
CA HIS A 576 3.20 -2.58 1.08
C HIS A 576 2.74 -3.57 -0.01
N ALA A 577 3.40 -4.74 -0.13
CA ALA A 577 2.95 -5.73 -1.10
C ALA A 577 1.57 -6.31 -0.74
N PHE A 578 1.24 -6.47 0.54
CA PHE A 578 -0.02 -7.03 0.99
C PHE A 578 -1.17 -6.01 0.89
N GLU A 579 -0.91 -4.75 1.26
CA GLU A 579 -1.84 -3.63 1.10
C GLU A 579 -2.15 -3.41 -0.39
N LEU A 580 -1.15 -3.45 -1.27
CA LEU A 580 -1.36 -3.47 -2.71
C LEU A 580 -2.32 -4.58 -3.14
N ASN A 581 -2.06 -5.82 -2.75
CA ASN A 581 -2.91 -6.95 -3.16
C ASN A 581 -4.36 -6.79 -2.65
N TYR A 582 -4.51 -6.35 -1.40
CA TYR A 582 -5.82 -6.12 -0.81
C TYR A 582 -6.60 -5.01 -1.50
N LEU A 583 -6.02 -3.82 -1.60
CA LEU A 583 -6.72 -2.66 -2.14
C LEU A 583 -6.82 -2.74 -3.67
N ALA A 584 -5.84 -3.29 -4.39
CA ALA A 584 -5.97 -3.51 -5.84
C ALA A 584 -7.07 -4.53 -6.15
N HIS A 585 -7.26 -5.58 -5.33
CA HIS A 585 -8.41 -6.46 -5.47
C HIS A 585 -9.71 -5.67 -5.33
N LEU A 586 -9.88 -4.95 -4.21
CA LEU A 586 -11.10 -4.18 -3.95
C LEU A 586 -11.38 -3.15 -5.05
N TYR A 587 -10.39 -2.36 -5.44
CA TYR A 587 -10.57 -1.29 -6.43
C TYR A 587 -10.76 -1.83 -7.85
N THR A 588 -10.13 -2.95 -8.20
CA THR A 588 -10.41 -3.62 -9.48
C THR A 588 -11.85 -4.12 -9.51
N ARG A 589 -12.31 -4.81 -8.46
CA ARG A 589 -13.69 -5.32 -8.37
C ARG A 589 -14.72 -4.20 -8.31
N ALA A 590 -14.40 -3.10 -7.62
CA ALA A 590 -15.30 -1.96 -7.48
C ALA A 590 -15.34 -1.10 -8.74
N TYR A 591 -14.20 -0.67 -9.27
CA TYR A 591 -14.16 0.42 -10.24
C TYR A 591 -13.96 -0.01 -11.69
N VAL A 592 -13.29 -1.14 -11.91
CA VAL A 592 -12.96 -1.61 -13.25
C VAL A 592 -14.03 -2.57 -13.73
N ASP A 593 -14.65 -2.27 -14.87
CA ASP A 593 -15.52 -3.21 -15.56
C ASP A 593 -14.67 -4.30 -16.22
N ALA A 594 -14.18 -5.20 -15.37
CA ALA A 594 -13.42 -6.35 -15.79
C ALA A 594 -14.36 -7.52 -16.11
N GLY A 595 -15.69 -7.40 -16.03
CA GLY A 595 -16.62 -8.54 -16.10
C GLY A 595 -16.48 -9.55 -14.95
N GLY A 596 -17.53 -10.34 -14.69
CA GLY A 596 -17.61 -11.30 -13.58
C GLY A 596 -18.98 -11.25 -12.90
N THR A 597 -19.07 -11.72 -11.65
CA THR A 597 -20.33 -11.72 -10.88
C THR A 597 -20.77 -10.33 -10.42
N GLY A 598 -19.89 -9.33 -10.48
CA GLY A 598 -20.13 -8.05 -9.80
C GLY A 598 -20.03 -8.14 -8.27
N SER A 599 -19.38 -9.17 -7.73
CA SER A 599 -19.21 -9.36 -6.29
C SER A 599 -17.77 -9.69 -5.86
N PHE A 600 -17.52 -9.59 -4.56
CA PHE A 600 -16.34 -10.09 -3.84
C PHE A 600 -16.68 -10.40 -2.37
N SER A 601 -15.85 -11.17 -1.68
CA SER A 601 -16.08 -11.56 -0.28
C SER A 601 -14.95 -11.12 0.64
N LEU A 602 -15.30 -10.82 1.89
CA LEU A 602 -14.36 -10.58 2.99
C LEU A 602 -14.68 -11.46 4.20
N HIS A 603 -13.65 -11.76 4.98
CA HIS A 603 -13.71 -12.68 6.12
C HIS A 603 -13.31 -12.00 7.43
N PHE A 604 -14.05 -12.30 8.51
CA PHE A 604 -13.82 -11.80 9.86
C PHE A 604 -13.90 -12.97 10.84
N LYS A 605 -13.08 -12.96 11.89
CA LYS A 605 -13.04 -13.99 12.95
C LYS A 605 -13.13 -13.35 14.30
N LEU A 606 -14.35 -13.22 14.81
CA LEU A 606 -14.62 -12.48 16.03
C LEU A 606 -14.20 -13.30 17.23
N LEU A 607 -13.30 -12.76 18.04
CA LEU A 607 -12.92 -13.35 19.31
C LEU A 607 -14.01 -13.05 20.36
N ASP A 608 -14.21 -13.94 21.35
CA ASP A 608 -15.15 -13.74 22.46
C ASP A 608 -14.86 -12.41 23.18
N SER A 609 -15.59 -11.38 22.76
CA SER A 609 -15.48 -10.01 23.20
C SER A 609 -16.81 -9.65 23.86
N ARG A 610 -17.09 -10.28 25.00
CA ARG A 610 -18.29 -10.04 25.81
C ARG A 610 -18.62 -8.54 25.87
N GLY A 611 -19.71 -8.18 25.18
CA GLY A 611 -20.22 -6.81 25.11
C GLY A 611 -20.08 -6.12 23.76
N GLN A 612 -19.48 -6.72 22.72
CA GLN A 612 -19.62 -6.21 21.35
C GLN A 612 -20.88 -6.79 20.70
N GLU A 613 -21.83 -5.91 20.38
CA GLU A 613 -23.16 -6.26 19.84
C GLU A 613 -23.22 -6.10 18.31
N SER A 614 -22.25 -5.41 17.70
CA SER A 614 -22.13 -5.32 16.24
C SER A 614 -20.68 -5.15 15.79
N ILE A 615 -20.41 -5.44 14.52
CA ILE A 615 -19.16 -5.11 13.83
C ILE A 615 -19.46 -4.31 12.57
N ASN A 616 -18.53 -3.44 12.16
CA ASN A 616 -18.62 -2.78 10.86
C ASN A 616 -17.74 -3.52 9.84
N VAL A 617 -18.32 -3.90 8.70
CA VAL A 617 -17.66 -4.74 7.69
C VAL A 617 -17.30 -4.01 6.41
N LEU A 618 -17.39 -2.67 6.40
CA LEU A 618 -17.11 -1.86 5.23
C LEU A 618 -15.69 -2.20 4.66
N PRO A 619 -15.55 -2.53 3.36
CA PRO A 619 -14.29 -2.97 2.77
C PRO A 619 -13.16 -1.94 2.79
N ASP A 620 -13.47 -0.69 2.50
CA ASP A 620 -12.57 0.48 2.63
C ASP A 620 -13.47 1.71 2.65
N PHE A 621 -12.93 2.91 2.77
CA PHE A 621 -13.69 4.09 2.42
C PHE A 621 -14.06 4.03 0.93
N MET A 622 -15.34 3.77 0.67
CA MET A 622 -15.93 3.57 -0.66
C MET A 622 -16.95 4.67 -0.95
N PRO A 623 -17.17 5.05 -2.22
CA PRO A 623 -18.25 5.96 -2.57
C PRO A 623 -19.61 5.42 -2.11
N LEU A 624 -20.52 6.31 -1.76
CA LEU A 624 -21.90 5.96 -1.40
C LEU A 624 -22.57 5.14 -2.52
N ASN A 625 -23.32 4.12 -2.13
CA ASN A 625 -24.02 3.17 -2.98
C ASN A 625 -23.12 2.36 -3.93
N LYS A 626 -21.79 2.42 -3.79
CA LYS A 626 -20.89 1.72 -4.69
C LYS A 626 -20.79 0.23 -4.41
N VAL A 627 -20.87 -0.13 -3.13
CA VAL A 627 -20.90 -1.49 -2.64
C VAL A 627 -22.04 -1.63 -1.64
N GLU A 628 -22.65 -2.80 -1.55
CA GLU A 628 -23.62 -3.14 -0.52
C GLU A 628 -23.40 -4.58 -0.05
N ILE A 629 -23.87 -4.92 1.15
CA ILE A 629 -23.85 -6.31 1.63
C ILE A 629 -24.86 -7.13 0.81
N GLU A 630 -24.39 -8.16 0.12
CA GLU A 630 -25.23 -9.09 -0.63
C GLU A 630 -25.66 -10.27 0.22
N ARG A 631 -24.69 -10.95 0.85
CA ARG A 631 -24.89 -12.15 1.67
C ARG A 631 -24.03 -12.14 2.93
N VAL A 632 -24.54 -12.75 3.99
CA VAL A 632 -23.86 -12.90 5.27
C VAL A 632 -23.86 -14.36 5.69
N PHE A 633 -22.69 -14.93 5.91
CA PHE A 633 -22.52 -16.30 6.37
C PHE A 633 -21.84 -16.33 7.74
N VAL A 634 -22.40 -17.10 8.67
CA VAL A 634 -21.84 -17.34 10.01
C VAL A 634 -21.52 -18.83 10.13
N ASP A 635 -20.26 -19.16 10.40
CA ASP A 635 -19.74 -20.54 10.47
C ASP A 635 -20.16 -21.41 9.27
N GLY A 636 -20.20 -20.79 8.08
CA GLY A 636 -20.57 -21.42 6.81
C GLY A 636 -22.08 -21.58 6.57
N VAL A 637 -22.93 -21.12 7.48
CA VAL A 637 -24.40 -21.10 7.34
C VAL A 637 -24.85 -19.72 6.87
N ASP A 638 -25.80 -19.67 5.95
CA ASP A 638 -26.37 -18.41 5.44
C ASP A 638 -27.32 -17.78 6.48
N TYR A 639 -27.02 -16.55 6.89
CA TYR A 639 -27.78 -15.73 7.85
C TYR A 639 -28.25 -14.41 7.20
N THR A 640 -28.27 -14.32 5.88
CA THR A 640 -28.56 -13.08 5.15
C THR A 640 -29.90 -12.46 5.58
N ASP A 641 -30.98 -13.25 5.66
CA ASP A 641 -32.32 -12.75 6.01
C ASP A 641 -32.42 -12.14 7.42
N SER A 642 -31.54 -12.52 8.35
CA SER A 642 -31.55 -12.04 9.72
C SER A 642 -30.49 -10.97 10.03
N LEU A 643 -29.38 -10.95 9.29
CA LEU A 643 -28.23 -10.09 9.58
C LEU A 643 -27.98 -8.98 8.57
N LYS A 644 -28.47 -9.10 7.33
CA LYS A 644 -28.27 -8.06 6.30
C LYS A 644 -29.08 -6.81 6.64
N PRO A 645 -28.45 -5.62 6.74
CA PRO A 645 -29.18 -4.37 6.92
C PRO A 645 -30.04 -3.99 5.71
N ASP A 646 -31.18 -3.32 5.96
CA ASP A 646 -32.08 -2.81 4.90
C ASP A 646 -31.47 -1.63 4.12
N ASP A 647 -30.68 -0.78 4.79
CA ASP A 647 -29.98 0.34 4.14
C ASP A 647 -28.72 -0.18 3.44
N PRO A 648 -28.58 -0.01 2.10
CA PRO A 648 -27.43 -0.49 1.33
C PRO A 648 -26.09 0.14 1.75
N ASN A 649 -26.12 1.28 2.45
CA ASN A 649 -24.92 1.95 2.98
C ASN A 649 -24.67 1.66 4.46
N ASN A 650 -25.48 0.80 5.09
CA ASN A 650 -25.25 0.34 6.45
C ASN A 650 -24.44 -0.96 6.42
N PHE A 651 -23.22 -0.90 6.95
CA PHE A 651 -22.30 -2.03 7.01
C PHE A 651 -22.14 -2.60 8.42
N GLN A 652 -23.05 -2.29 9.34
CA GLN A 652 -23.06 -2.92 10.65
C GLN A 652 -23.81 -4.25 10.64
N ILE A 653 -23.11 -5.32 11.03
CA ILE A 653 -23.69 -6.64 11.25
C ILE A 653 -23.87 -6.85 12.76
N PRO A 654 -25.10 -7.10 13.25
CA PRO A 654 -25.35 -7.50 14.64
C PRO A 654 -24.71 -8.86 14.95
N VAL A 655 -24.11 -9.00 16.13
CA VAL A 655 -23.40 -10.24 16.55
C VAL A 655 -23.72 -10.66 17.99
N ASP A 656 -24.56 -9.91 18.70
CA ASP A 656 -24.98 -10.14 20.09
C ASP A 656 -25.70 -11.47 20.30
N ASP A 657 -26.54 -11.88 19.35
CA ASP A 657 -27.31 -13.13 19.41
C ASP A 657 -26.57 -14.34 18.79
N LEU A 658 -25.35 -14.14 18.28
CA LEU A 658 -24.57 -15.21 17.67
C LEU A 658 -23.86 -16.06 18.72
N THR A 659 -23.92 -17.38 18.56
CA THR A 659 -23.24 -18.31 19.47
C THR A 659 -21.85 -18.60 18.94
N ALA A 660 -20.83 -18.34 19.74
CA ALA A 660 -19.45 -18.68 19.40
C ALA A 660 -19.26 -20.18 19.18
N SER A 661 -18.39 -20.53 18.24
CA SER A 661 -18.02 -21.90 17.92
C SER A 661 -17.49 -22.63 19.14
N GLN A 662 -17.95 -23.87 19.34
CA GLN A 662 -17.43 -24.74 20.41
C GLN A 662 -15.98 -25.16 20.18
N ARG A 663 -15.45 -24.97 18.97
CA ARG A 663 -14.09 -25.40 18.59
C ARG A 663 -13.01 -24.50 19.17
N ASP A 664 -13.16 -23.19 19.00
CA ASP A 664 -12.13 -22.20 19.34
C ASP A 664 -12.69 -20.95 20.05
N GLY A 665 -14.00 -20.90 20.31
CA GLY A 665 -14.65 -19.77 20.97
C GLY A 665 -14.74 -18.51 20.10
N SER A 666 -14.58 -18.64 18.79
CA SER A 666 -14.71 -17.54 17.83
C SER A 666 -15.99 -17.65 16.98
N ILE A 667 -16.33 -16.58 16.26
CA ILE A 667 -17.40 -16.56 15.26
C ILE A 667 -16.75 -16.28 13.91
N ASP A 668 -16.85 -17.23 12.97
CA ASP A 668 -16.35 -17.03 11.60
C ASP A 668 -17.44 -16.38 10.74
N LEU A 669 -17.18 -15.17 10.26
CA LEU A 669 -18.09 -14.41 9.41
C LEU A 669 -17.49 -14.27 8.00
N MET A 670 -18.27 -14.64 6.98
CA MET A 670 -17.97 -14.29 5.59
C MET A 670 -19.07 -13.37 5.07
N VAL A 671 -18.67 -12.21 4.56
CA VAL A 671 -19.58 -11.21 3.98
C VAL A 671 -19.28 -11.09 2.50
N GLU A 672 -20.30 -11.28 1.66
CA GLU A 672 -20.22 -11.02 0.24
C GLU A 672 -20.82 -9.65 -0.07
N PHE A 673 -20.15 -8.92 -0.94
CA PHE A 673 -20.54 -7.58 -1.36
C PHE A 673 -20.93 -7.58 -2.83
N ALA A 674 -22.07 -6.97 -3.15
CA ALA A 674 -22.42 -6.60 -4.51
C ALA A 674 -21.83 -5.22 -4.85
N VAL A 675 -21.44 -5.05 -6.11
CA VAL A 675 -20.84 -3.82 -6.66
C VAL A 675 -21.77 -3.23 -7.73
N HIS A 676 -21.99 -1.92 -7.67
CA HIS A 676 -22.93 -1.18 -8.54
C HIS A 676 -22.26 -0.20 -9.50
#